data_AF-A0A1F7NQA9-F1
#
_entry.id   AF-A0A1F7NQA9-F1
#
_cell.length_a   1.000
_cell.length_b   1.000
_cell.length_c   1.000
_cell.angle_alpha   90.00
_cell.angle_beta   90.00
_cell.angle_gamma   90.00
#
_symmetry.space_group_name_H-M   'P 1'
#
loop_
_entity.id
_entity.type
_entity.pdbx_description
1 polymer ?
#
loop_
_entity_poly.entity_id
_entity_poly.type
_entity_poly.pdbx_seq_one_letter_code
_entity_poly.pdbx_strand_id
1 'polypeptide(L)'
;MARTLDGELAGIAGNPLHPINRGALCPKAYGALQLLYDPKRLRGPLARDGARGRLRPVGWDEALRRVITQLSQLRAKGLAHTVAILGGQYRGYRDTVWKRFAEAWGTPNYVRVRCLAPEQPALAHQLMQGTTSPLSYDLAEARCILSFGVGLLESWLGPVHASRAFASLRGGADRPRGRLIHVDPRRSHTAIKADRWVPIIPGTDGILALGIANALIREGLYDREFVEQHTHGFEDWVDARGQRHEGFKDLLLSEHGLLTVSGATGVPVRTILEIARDLATLKPAVVVGERGPSYGRDDLHTRMAIHSLNALLGNIGATGGLLVQAALPLTPLPPARQDEAAKRGLDRPRIDGAGRGRYSLVTSAPQVLPERILAGDPYPINALLLFATNPLVNHPAKEALARAFERIPFIVSFSPFLDESSATADVVLPDSTYLERWQDDQVTHVAGFTCFSLAGPAIPPRHDTRNTADVVLQLARSLGGSIAESLPWERFETLLGAGARGLWESGRGYVISTPAEESLRRVLERQGYWVPEFKSYEEFWKALVERGAWWDPTGLPVGRKALLRTASGKFEFYSTALKSLVDEAVKREGTDTPLLSALGGRDRGDRLYLPIVPIPGRTERGDFPFLLNTYRLVTRPLGGGGNQPWLLEQPAVLVRAAWERWVEVHRETAEKLGIADGDAVWVESTKGRIRLRAKLVAAGLPEIVSIPLFGGEGPSPNDLIANETDVVRGFGLLNTTRVKVTKA
;
A
#
# COMPACT_ATOMS: atom_id res chain seq x y z
N MET A 1 16.31 -12.26 -13.22
CA MET A 1 16.87 -13.22 -14.19
C MET A 1 16.28 -14.59 -13.92
N ALA A 2 16.00 -15.32 -14.99
CA ALA A 2 15.48 -16.68 -14.94
C ALA A 2 16.55 -17.61 -15.55
N ARG A 3 16.82 -18.74 -14.91
CA ARG A 3 17.70 -19.78 -15.43
C ARG A 3 16.85 -20.97 -15.86
N THR A 4 16.99 -21.38 -17.11
CA THR A 4 16.36 -22.59 -17.63
C THR A 4 17.37 -23.75 -17.71
N LEU A 5 16.88 -24.97 -17.58
CA LEU A 5 17.60 -26.23 -17.80
C LEU A 5 16.63 -27.14 -18.56
N ASP A 6 17.03 -27.62 -19.74
CA ASP A 6 16.19 -28.48 -20.60
C ASP A 6 14.79 -27.91 -20.90
N GLY A 7 14.70 -26.59 -21.06
CA GLY A 7 13.43 -25.88 -21.30
C GLY A 7 12.57 -25.63 -20.05
N GLU A 8 12.98 -26.16 -18.89
CA GLU A 8 12.32 -25.98 -17.61
C GLU A 8 12.99 -24.86 -16.79
N LEU A 9 12.21 -24.12 -16.01
CA LEU A 9 12.74 -23.05 -15.16
C LEU A 9 13.36 -23.64 -13.88
N ALA A 10 14.68 -23.60 -13.79
CA ALA A 10 15.44 -24.20 -12.69
C ALA A 10 15.82 -23.20 -11.58
N GLY A 11 15.78 -21.89 -11.85
CA GLY A 11 16.24 -20.91 -10.87
C GLY A 11 15.86 -19.47 -11.20
N ILE A 12 15.87 -18.63 -10.17
CA ILE A 12 15.64 -17.20 -10.27
C ILE A 12 16.71 -16.46 -9.47
N ALA A 13 17.23 -15.38 -10.05
CA ALA A 13 18.15 -14.46 -9.41
C ALA A 13 17.71 -13.01 -9.63
N GLY A 14 18.16 -12.10 -8.76
CA GLY A 14 17.99 -10.67 -9.00
C GLY A 14 18.76 -10.26 -10.25
N ASN A 15 18.38 -9.14 -10.87
CA ASN A 15 19.11 -8.62 -12.02
C ASN A 15 20.30 -7.78 -11.50
N PRO A 16 21.57 -8.17 -11.76
CA PRO A 16 22.73 -7.45 -11.24
C PRO A 16 22.82 -6.00 -11.72
N LEU A 17 22.24 -5.69 -12.88
CA LEU A 17 22.20 -4.34 -13.46
C LEU A 17 21.09 -3.47 -12.84
N HIS A 18 20.11 -4.08 -12.17
CA HIS A 18 18.94 -3.33 -11.71
C HIS A 18 19.28 -2.47 -10.48
N PRO A 19 18.97 -1.16 -10.49
CA PRO A 19 19.42 -0.22 -9.45
C PRO A 19 18.87 -0.52 -8.03
N ILE A 20 17.66 -1.07 -7.93
CA ILE A 20 17.01 -1.43 -6.66
C ILE A 20 17.70 -2.61 -6.00
N ASN A 21 17.87 -3.71 -6.73
CA ASN A 21 18.22 -5.00 -6.14
C ASN A 21 19.69 -5.40 -6.36
N ARG A 22 20.32 -4.92 -7.44
CA ARG A 22 21.68 -5.28 -7.89
C ARG A 22 22.01 -6.76 -7.66
N GLY A 23 21.13 -7.64 -8.14
CA GLY A 23 21.31 -9.09 -8.06
C GLY A 23 20.68 -9.78 -6.85
N ALA A 24 20.32 -9.03 -5.80
CA ALA A 24 19.71 -9.61 -4.59
C ALA A 24 18.21 -9.89 -4.75
N LEU A 25 17.69 -10.83 -3.96
CA LEU A 25 16.27 -11.15 -3.88
C LEU A 25 15.81 -11.15 -2.42
N CYS A 26 14.54 -10.80 -2.19
CA CYS A 26 13.92 -11.02 -0.90
C CYS A 26 13.48 -12.49 -0.76
N PRO A 27 13.27 -13.00 0.48
CA PRO A 27 12.91 -14.40 0.72
C PRO A 27 11.69 -14.90 -0.08
N LYS A 28 10.71 -14.03 -0.35
CA LYS A 28 9.48 -14.38 -1.10
C LYS A 28 9.78 -14.85 -2.53
N ALA A 29 10.84 -14.31 -3.14
CA ALA A 29 11.20 -14.65 -4.51
C ALA A 29 11.66 -16.11 -4.66
N TYR A 30 12.13 -16.76 -3.59
CA TYR A 30 12.49 -18.17 -3.65
C TYR A 30 11.26 -19.09 -3.79
N GLY A 31 10.08 -18.65 -3.36
CA GLY A 31 8.82 -19.39 -3.56
C GLY A 31 8.33 -19.40 -5.01
N ALA A 32 8.95 -18.63 -5.90
CA ALA A 32 8.51 -18.45 -7.29
C ALA A 32 8.35 -19.75 -8.07
N LEU A 33 9.33 -20.66 -7.96
CA LEU A 33 9.29 -21.95 -8.65
C LEU A 33 8.15 -22.81 -8.10
N GLN A 34 7.92 -22.77 -6.79
CA GLN A 34 6.79 -23.47 -6.18
C GLN A 34 5.46 -22.94 -6.70
N LEU A 35 5.35 -21.64 -6.97
CA LEU A 35 4.14 -21.07 -7.58
C LEU A 35 3.94 -21.58 -9.01
N LEU A 36 5.01 -21.63 -9.80
CA LEU A 36 4.96 -22.07 -11.21
C LEU A 36 4.60 -23.55 -11.34
N TYR A 37 5.21 -24.38 -10.50
CA TYR A 37 5.10 -25.84 -10.50
C TYR A 37 4.08 -26.39 -9.51
N ASP A 38 3.26 -25.54 -8.89
CA ASP A 38 2.25 -25.98 -7.93
C ASP A 38 1.25 -26.94 -8.62
N PRO A 39 1.06 -28.17 -8.11
CA PRO A 39 0.14 -29.14 -8.72
C PRO A 39 -1.33 -28.72 -8.66
N LYS A 40 -1.69 -27.74 -7.82
CA LYS A 40 -3.04 -27.19 -7.66
C LYS A 40 -3.35 -26.05 -8.65
N ARG A 41 -2.42 -25.70 -9.54
CA ARG A 41 -2.70 -24.72 -10.60
C ARG A 41 -3.84 -25.17 -11.50
N LEU A 42 -4.65 -24.22 -11.92
CA LEU A 42 -5.68 -24.45 -12.93
C LEU A 42 -5.02 -24.80 -14.27
N ARG A 43 -5.51 -25.87 -14.90
CA ARG A 43 -4.96 -26.38 -16.17
C ARG A 43 -5.63 -25.79 -17.42
N GLY A 44 -6.79 -25.16 -17.25
CA GLY A 44 -7.62 -24.58 -18.31
C GLY A 44 -8.87 -23.93 -17.72
N PRO A 45 -9.69 -23.25 -18.54
CA PRO A 45 -10.91 -22.59 -18.10
C PRO A 45 -11.91 -23.53 -17.44
N LEU A 46 -12.59 -23.03 -16.42
CA LEU A 46 -13.71 -23.72 -15.78
C LEU A 46 -14.98 -22.88 -15.92
N ALA A 47 -16.12 -23.54 -16.04
CA ALA A 47 -17.42 -22.89 -15.94
C ALA A 47 -18.40 -23.73 -15.13
N ARG A 48 -19.32 -23.08 -14.42
CA ARG A 48 -20.38 -23.76 -13.69
C ARG A 48 -21.51 -24.18 -14.62
N ASP A 49 -22.17 -25.26 -14.22
CA ASP A 49 -23.45 -25.66 -14.79
C ASP A 49 -24.59 -24.92 -14.10
N GLY A 50 -25.41 -24.17 -14.86
CA GLY A 50 -26.59 -23.49 -14.33
C GLY A 50 -26.31 -22.56 -13.15
N ALA A 51 -27.32 -22.32 -12.30
CA ALA A 51 -27.29 -21.31 -11.24
C ALA A 51 -26.46 -21.68 -9.99
N ARG A 52 -25.31 -22.34 -10.19
CA ARG A 52 -24.25 -22.78 -9.25
C ARG A 52 -24.10 -24.29 -9.06
N GLY A 53 -24.39 -25.06 -10.10
CA GLY A 53 -23.91 -26.45 -10.23
C GLY A 53 -22.37 -26.53 -10.21
N ARG A 54 -21.83 -27.74 -10.37
CA ARG A 54 -20.38 -27.99 -10.22
C ARG A 54 -19.58 -27.25 -11.30
N LEU A 55 -18.34 -26.86 -10.97
CA LEU A 55 -17.38 -26.35 -11.95
C LEU A 55 -16.91 -27.50 -12.82
N ARG A 56 -16.97 -27.33 -14.14
CA ARG A 56 -16.42 -28.28 -15.12
C ARG A 56 -15.40 -27.60 -16.04
N PRO A 57 -14.39 -28.34 -16.52
CA PRO A 57 -13.52 -27.87 -17.59
C PRO A 57 -14.32 -27.49 -18.83
N VAL A 58 -13.97 -26.35 -19.43
CA VAL A 58 -14.52 -25.87 -20.71
C VAL A 58 -13.39 -25.28 -21.56
N GLY A 59 -13.60 -25.16 -22.87
CA GLY A 59 -12.66 -24.47 -23.74
C GLY A 59 -12.70 -22.95 -23.55
N TRP A 60 -11.61 -22.27 -23.90
CA TRP A 60 -11.53 -20.80 -23.85
C TRP A 60 -12.65 -20.11 -24.62
N ASP A 61 -12.99 -20.60 -25.81
CA ASP A 61 -14.03 -19.98 -26.64
C ASP A 61 -15.42 -20.08 -26.00
N GLU A 62 -15.72 -21.20 -25.33
CA GLU A 62 -16.97 -21.35 -24.57
C GLU A 62 -16.97 -20.42 -23.35
N ALA A 63 -15.89 -20.41 -22.58
CA ALA A 63 -15.77 -19.56 -21.38
C ALA A 63 -15.91 -18.07 -21.73
N LEU A 64 -15.16 -17.59 -22.73
CA LEU A 64 -15.22 -16.21 -23.18
C LEU A 64 -16.59 -15.86 -23.75
N ARG A 65 -17.20 -16.74 -24.55
CA ARG A 65 -18.55 -16.52 -25.07
C ARG A 65 -19.56 -16.32 -23.94
N ARG A 66 -19.50 -17.14 -22.88
CA ARG A 66 -20.37 -16.95 -21.70
C ARG A 66 -20.18 -15.59 -21.05
N VAL A 67 -18.93 -15.17 -20.83
CA VAL A 67 -18.62 -13.83 -20.26
C VAL A 67 -19.15 -12.72 -21.18
N ILE A 68 -18.83 -12.76 -22.47
CA ILE A 68 -19.25 -11.75 -23.45
C ILE A 68 -20.78 -11.68 -23.53
N THR A 69 -21.47 -12.81 -23.62
CA THR A 69 -22.94 -12.85 -23.68
C THR A 69 -23.57 -12.20 -22.46
N GLN A 70 -23.12 -12.55 -21.25
CA GLN A 70 -23.66 -11.98 -20.01
C GLN A 70 -23.40 -10.48 -19.90
N LEU A 71 -22.16 -10.05 -20.17
CA LEU A 71 -21.82 -8.64 -20.16
C LEU A 71 -22.65 -7.86 -21.19
N SER A 72 -22.67 -8.30 -22.45
CA SER A 72 -23.44 -7.64 -23.51
C SER A 72 -24.93 -7.49 -23.17
N GLN A 73 -25.54 -8.51 -22.54
CA GLN A 73 -26.92 -8.44 -22.07
C GLN A 73 -27.12 -7.37 -20.99
N LEU A 74 -26.20 -7.26 -20.02
CA LEU A 74 -26.26 -6.21 -18.99
C LEU A 74 -26.13 -4.82 -19.60
N ARG A 75 -25.20 -4.64 -20.55
CA ARG A 75 -25.00 -3.34 -21.21
C ARG A 75 -26.21 -2.93 -22.06
N ALA A 76 -26.78 -3.87 -22.81
CA ALA A 76 -28.00 -3.65 -23.60
C ALA A 76 -29.21 -3.25 -22.74
N LYS A 77 -29.29 -3.76 -21.50
CA LYS A 77 -30.32 -3.38 -20.52
C LYS A 77 -30.04 -2.06 -19.78
N GLY A 78 -28.95 -1.35 -20.11
CA GLY A 78 -28.56 -0.12 -19.41
C GLY A 78 -27.97 -0.36 -18.00
N LEU A 79 -27.56 -1.59 -17.69
CA LEU A 79 -27.08 -2.02 -16.38
C LEU A 79 -25.56 -2.05 -16.27
N ALA A 80 -24.85 -1.27 -17.09
CA ALA A 80 -23.37 -1.22 -17.10
C ALA A 80 -22.78 -0.93 -15.70
N HIS A 81 -23.41 -0.01 -14.96
CA HIS A 81 -23.04 0.36 -13.60
C HIS A 81 -23.18 -0.79 -12.57
N THR A 82 -23.94 -1.84 -12.87
CA THR A 82 -24.13 -2.97 -11.94
C THR A 82 -23.04 -4.04 -12.03
N VAL A 83 -22.01 -3.82 -12.86
CA VAL A 83 -20.82 -4.68 -12.95
C VAL A 83 -19.76 -4.16 -12.00
N ALA A 84 -19.36 -4.94 -11.00
CA ALA A 84 -18.26 -4.60 -10.10
C ALA A 84 -16.96 -5.28 -10.52
N ILE A 85 -15.83 -4.57 -10.40
CA ILE A 85 -14.49 -5.11 -10.63
C ILE A 85 -13.70 -4.98 -9.35
N LEU A 86 -13.33 -6.12 -8.75
CA LEU A 86 -12.51 -6.16 -7.55
C LEU A 86 -11.09 -6.60 -7.91
N GLY A 87 -10.13 -5.68 -7.70
CA GLY A 87 -8.72 -5.88 -8.00
C GLY A 87 -7.86 -6.02 -6.75
N GLY A 88 -6.83 -6.87 -6.82
CA GLY A 88 -5.77 -6.93 -5.80
C GLY A 88 -4.62 -5.96 -6.05
N GLN A 89 -3.44 -6.25 -5.50
CA GLN A 89 -2.28 -5.36 -5.59
C GLN A 89 -1.49 -5.59 -6.89
N TYR A 90 -1.84 -4.86 -7.95
CA TYR A 90 -1.02 -4.72 -9.15
C TYR A 90 -0.78 -3.24 -9.46
N ARG A 91 0.35 -2.97 -10.12
CA ARG A 91 0.76 -1.66 -10.61
C ARG A 91 0.93 -1.72 -12.12
N GLY A 92 1.29 -0.57 -12.70
CA GLY A 92 1.64 -0.48 -14.11
C GLY A 92 0.46 -0.74 -15.04
N TYR A 93 0.75 -1.13 -16.27
CA TYR A 93 -0.25 -1.25 -17.31
C TYR A 93 -1.28 -2.35 -17.06
N ARG A 94 -0.97 -3.36 -16.23
CA ARG A 94 -1.95 -4.40 -15.83
C ARG A 94 -3.15 -3.79 -15.12
N ASP A 95 -2.90 -2.84 -14.23
CA ASP A 95 -3.96 -2.12 -13.52
C ASP A 95 -4.65 -1.09 -14.41
N THR A 96 -3.87 -0.39 -15.25
CA THR A 96 -4.38 0.57 -16.24
C THR A 96 -5.38 -0.05 -17.21
N VAL A 97 -5.12 -1.28 -17.70
CA VAL A 97 -6.03 -2.00 -18.60
C VAL A 97 -7.40 -2.19 -17.95
N TRP A 98 -7.44 -2.59 -16.68
CA TRP A 98 -8.71 -2.78 -15.96
C TRP A 98 -9.44 -1.46 -15.68
N LYS A 99 -8.71 -0.42 -15.27
CA LYS A 99 -9.31 0.92 -15.07
C LYS A 99 -9.90 1.46 -16.35
N ARG A 100 -9.16 1.36 -17.46
CA ARG A 100 -9.61 1.83 -18.77
C ARG A 100 -10.77 0.99 -19.31
N PHE A 101 -10.77 -0.32 -19.06
CA PHE A 101 -11.91 -1.18 -19.34
C PHE A 101 -13.15 -0.75 -18.54
N ALA A 102 -13.03 -0.48 -17.24
CA ALA A 102 -14.14 -0.03 -16.40
C ALA A 102 -14.74 1.30 -16.90
N GLU A 103 -13.88 2.26 -17.25
CA GLU A 103 -14.26 3.55 -17.79
C GLU A 103 -14.99 3.42 -19.14
N ALA A 104 -14.40 2.69 -20.09
CA ALA A 104 -15.00 2.50 -21.41
C ALA A 104 -16.28 1.65 -21.38
N TRP A 105 -16.35 0.68 -20.46
CA TRP A 105 -17.54 -0.14 -20.22
C TRP A 105 -18.71 0.69 -19.68
N GLY A 106 -18.42 1.60 -18.75
CA GLY A 106 -19.44 2.38 -18.04
C GLY A 106 -19.69 1.95 -16.61
N THR A 107 -18.73 1.34 -15.91
CA THR A 107 -18.93 1.01 -14.51
C THR A 107 -18.11 1.93 -13.61
N PRO A 108 -18.74 2.57 -12.60
CA PRO A 108 -18.01 3.33 -11.60
C PRO A 108 -17.34 2.38 -10.57
N ASN A 109 -17.70 1.08 -10.57
CA ASN A 109 -17.38 0.11 -9.54
C ASN A 109 -16.05 -0.61 -9.74
N TYR A 110 -14.99 0.15 -10.00
CA TYR A 110 -13.62 -0.35 -9.92
C TYR A 110 -13.06 -0.16 -8.51
N VAL A 111 -12.98 -1.23 -7.72
CA VAL A 111 -12.62 -1.19 -6.30
C VAL A 111 -11.39 -2.04 -6.03
N ARG A 112 -10.38 -1.47 -5.37
CA ARG A 112 -9.19 -2.23 -4.97
C ARG A 112 -9.38 -2.83 -3.58
N VAL A 113 -9.28 -4.16 -3.48
CA VAL A 113 -9.45 -4.90 -2.24
C VAL A 113 -8.12 -4.93 -1.49
N ARG A 114 -8.04 -4.11 -0.44
CA ARG A 114 -7.01 -4.10 0.60
C ARG A 114 -5.60 -3.76 0.09
N CYS A 115 -5.37 -2.51 -0.27
CA CYS A 115 -4.02 -1.93 -0.37
C CYS A 115 -4.05 -0.41 -0.28
N LEU A 116 -3.15 0.16 0.52
CA LEU A 116 -2.66 1.51 0.26
C LEU A 116 -2.11 1.52 -1.17
N ALA A 117 -2.62 2.40 -2.03
CA ALA A 117 -2.11 2.59 -3.38
C ALA A 117 -0.66 3.10 -3.27
N PRO A 118 0.37 2.28 -3.54
CA PRO A 118 1.76 2.75 -3.49
C PRO A 118 2.04 3.77 -4.61
N GLU A 119 1.16 3.87 -5.61
CA GLU A 119 1.23 4.85 -6.72
C GLU A 119 0.60 6.21 -6.39
N GLN A 120 -0.08 6.37 -5.26
CA GLN A 120 -0.57 7.68 -4.82
C GLN A 120 0.20 8.14 -3.59
N PRO A 121 0.56 9.43 -3.50
CA PRO A 121 1.10 9.97 -2.26
C PRO A 121 0.10 9.76 -1.12
N ALA A 122 0.60 9.66 0.11
CA ALA A 122 -0.28 9.71 1.27
C ALA A 122 -1.13 10.99 1.20
N LEU A 123 -2.43 10.88 1.50
CA LEU A 123 -3.35 12.03 1.52
C LEU A 123 -2.78 13.18 2.36
N ALA A 124 -2.11 12.89 3.48
CA ALA A 124 -1.41 13.88 4.29
C ALA A 124 -0.35 14.68 3.50
N HIS A 125 0.42 14.06 2.61
CA HIS A 125 1.40 14.75 1.77
C HIS A 125 0.72 15.67 0.75
N GLN A 126 -0.41 15.24 0.17
CA GLN A 126 -1.21 16.10 -0.72
C GLN A 126 -1.75 17.32 0.04
N LEU A 127 -2.30 17.09 1.23
CA LEU A 127 -2.94 18.14 2.03
C LEU A 127 -1.96 19.13 2.66
N MET A 128 -0.73 18.71 2.98
CA MET A 128 0.27 19.55 3.66
C MET A 128 1.38 20.08 2.74
N GLN A 129 1.64 19.43 1.60
CA GLN A 129 2.67 19.85 0.65
C GLN A 129 2.13 20.13 -0.76
N GLY A 130 0.87 19.81 -1.05
CA GLY A 130 0.31 19.93 -2.41
C GLY A 130 0.92 18.94 -3.41
N THR A 131 1.72 17.99 -2.93
CA THR A 131 2.44 17.05 -3.78
C THR A 131 1.51 15.89 -4.15
N THR A 132 1.20 15.78 -5.45
CA THR A 132 0.35 14.74 -6.03
C THR A 132 1.13 13.53 -6.55
N SER A 133 2.46 13.60 -6.58
CA SER A 133 3.37 12.49 -6.86
C SER A 133 3.79 11.79 -5.57
N PRO A 134 4.01 10.46 -5.57
CA PRO A 134 4.59 9.77 -4.42
C PRO A 134 5.93 10.35 -3.94
N LEU A 135 6.10 10.49 -2.60
CA LEU A 135 7.33 10.99 -1.97
C LEU A 135 8.34 9.87 -1.73
N SER A 136 9.61 10.13 -2.00
CA SER A 136 10.71 9.24 -1.63
C SER A 136 11.30 9.59 -0.27
N TYR A 137 11.81 8.57 0.41
CA TYR A 137 12.71 8.69 1.54
C TYR A 137 14.12 8.36 1.08
N ASP A 138 15.05 9.31 1.18
CA ASP A 138 16.44 9.12 0.77
C ASP A 138 17.25 8.37 1.84
N LEU A 139 16.89 7.10 2.04
CA LEU A 139 17.41 6.27 3.14
C LEU A 139 18.91 6.01 3.03
N ALA A 140 19.47 6.04 1.81
CA ALA A 140 20.88 5.75 1.57
C ALA A 140 21.79 6.91 1.98
N GLU A 141 21.28 8.14 1.92
CA GLU A 141 22.02 9.36 2.32
C GLU A 141 21.71 9.80 3.76
N ALA A 142 20.65 9.27 4.38
CA ALA A 142 20.29 9.57 5.75
C ALA A 142 21.35 9.06 6.76
N ARG A 143 21.58 9.84 7.82
CA ARG A 143 22.40 9.50 9.00
C ARG A 143 21.57 9.07 10.19
N CYS A 144 20.34 9.58 10.30
CA CYS A 144 19.40 9.20 11.34
C CYS A 144 18.06 8.87 10.70
N ILE A 145 17.57 7.64 10.93
CA ILE A 145 16.28 7.19 10.42
C ILE A 145 15.38 6.93 11.63
N LEU A 146 14.29 7.69 11.76
CA LEU A 146 13.20 7.36 12.66
C LEU A 146 12.08 6.68 11.87
N SER A 147 11.79 5.43 12.21
CA SER A 147 10.77 4.60 11.54
C SER A 147 9.62 4.30 12.49
N PHE A 148 8.40 4.73 12.14
CA PHE A 148 7.15 4.41 12.85
C PHE A 148 6.46 3.20 12.23
N GLY A 149 6.52 2.04 12.88
CA GLY A 149 5.91 0.76 12.49
C GLY A 149 6.32 0.23 11.11
N VAL A 150 7.28 0.89 10.45
CA VAL A 150 7.72 0.53 9.12
C VAL A 150 8.81 -0.54 9.23
N GLY A 151 8.44 -1.79 8.92
CA GLY A 151 9.36 -2.91 8.86
C GLY A 151 10.34 -2.82 7.68
N LEU A 152 11.29 -1.86 7.75
CA LEU A 152 12.31 -1.57 6.73
C LEU A 152 13.06 -2.83 6.28
N LEU A 153 13.40 -3.69 7.24
CA LEU A 153 14.14 -4.94 7.02
C LEU A 153 13.22 -6.17 7.04
N GLU A 154 11.91 -5.96 6.92
CA GLU A 154 10.90 -7.01 6.95
C GLU A 154 9.95 -6.89 5.76
N SER A 155 8.71 -6.46 5.98
CA SER A 155 7.63 -6.51 4.98
C SER A 155 7.22 -5.15 4.41
N TRP A 156 8.08 -4.12 4.49
CA TRP A 156 7.79 -2.82 3.89
C TRP A 156 7.96 -2.82 2.35
N LEU A 157 7.75 -1.67 1.71
CA LEU A 157 7.96 -1.44 0.29
C LEU A 157 9.46 -1.57 -0.04
N GLY A 158 9.79 -2.34 -1.09
CA GLY A 158 11.16 -2.51 -1.55
C GLY A 158 12.14 -3.03 -0.48
N PRO A 159 11.91 -4.20 0.17
CA PRO A 159 12.72 -4.67 1.29
C PRO A 159 14.21 -4.87 0.93
N VAL A 160 14.52 -5.21 -0.32
CA VAL A 160 15.90 -5.31 -0.81
C VAL A 160 16.56 -3.92 -0.87
N HIS A 161 15.86 -2.90 -1.38
CA HIS A 161 16.38 -1.54 -1.43
C HIS A 161 16.61 -0.98 -0.02
N ALA A 162 15.62 -1.14 0.88
CA ALA A 162 15.76 -0.73 2.28
C ALA A 162 16.91 -1.47 3.00
N SER A 163 17.10 -2.77 2.73
CA SER A 163 18.23 -3.53 3.30
C SER A 163 19.59 -3.03 2.81
N ARG A 164 19.69 -2.63 1.53
CA ARG A 164 20.90 -2.02 0.97
C ARG A 164 21.17 -0.64 1.56
N ALA A 165 20.15 0.20 1.67
CA ALA A 165 20.26 1.50 2.32
C ALA A 165 20.69 1.35 3.79
N PHE A 166 20.13 0.38 4.51
CA PHE A 166 20.57 0.04 5.86
C PHE A 166 22.03 -0.41 5.91
N ALA A 167 22.50 -1.21 4.95
CA ALA A 167 23.92 -1.58 4.88
C ALA A 167 24.82 -0.34 4.73
N SER A 168 24.45 0.60 3.85
CA SER A 168 25.15 1.88 3.70
C SER A 168 25.13 2.74 4.98
N LEU A 169 23.99 2.77 5.69
CA LEU A 169 23.86 3.43 7.00
C LEU A 169 24.85 2.85 8.04
N ARG A 170 25.15 1.55 7.94
CA ARG A 170 26.02 0.83 8.89
C ARG A 170 27.50 0.90 8.58
N GLY A 171 27.90 1.04 7.32
CA GLY A 171 29.31 1.03 6.93
C GLY A 171 29.55 1.57 5.53
N GLY A 172 30.20 2.73 5.46
CA GLY A 172 30.94 3.21 4.29
C GLY A 172 32.29 3.71 4.78
N ALA A 173 33.36 3.45 4.03
CA ALA A 173 34.73 3.83 4.42
C ALA A 173 34.85 5.34 4.73
N ASP A 174 34.01 6.16 4.11
CA ASP A 174 34.08 7.63 4.14
C ASP A 174 33.01 8.28 5.05
N ARG A 175 32.27 7.48 5.83
CA ARG A 175 31.02 7.93 6.46
C ARG A 175 30.83 7.33 7.87
N PRO A 176 30.68 8.13 8.94
CA PRO A 176 30.36 7.61 10.28
C PRO A 176 29.07 6.79 10.26
N ARG A 177 29.03 5.78 11.13
CA ARG A 177 27.88 4.90 11.33
C ARG A 177 26.64 5.72 11.69
N GLY A 178 25.60 5.58 10.88
CA GLY A 178 24.30 6.19 11.14
C GLY A 178 23.47 5.43 12.17
N ARG A 179 22.38 6.06 12.60
CA ARG A 179 21.47 5.58 13.65
C ARG A 179 20.10 5.24 13.07
N LEU A 180 19.58 4.07 13.43
CA LEU A 180 18.19 3.65 13.18
C LEU A 180 17.44 3.61 14.50
N ILE A 181 16.39 4.41 14.61
CA ILE A 181 15.42 4.42 15.70
C ILE A 181 14.12 3.84 15.14
N HIS A 182 13.61 2.79 15.78
CA HIS A 182 12.41 2.10 15.31
C HIS A 182 11.34 2.05 16.39
N VAL A 183 10.22 2.70 16.13
CA VAL A 183 9.01 2.68 16.96
C VAL A 183 8.13 1.55 16.44
N ASP A 184 7.88 0.53 17.25
CA ASP A 184 7.06 -0.64 16.86
C ASP A 184 6.56 -1.33 18.14
N PRO A 185 5.27 -1.69 18.25
CA PRO A 185 4.77 -2.46 19.39
C PRO A 185 5.49 -3.80 19.58
N ARG A 186 5.95 -4.40 18.47
CA ARG A 186 6.65 -5.69 18.44
C ARG A 186 8.13 -5.48 18.30
N ARG A 187 8.93 -6.34 18.93
CA ARG A 187 10.37 -6.43 18.67
C ARG A 187 10.63 -7.12 17.32
N SER A 188 10.27 -6.45 16.21
CA SER A 188 10.36 -6.93 14.83
C SER A 188 11.79 -7.18 14.34
N HIS A 189 11.96 -7.71 13.12
CA HIS A 189 13.29 -7.85 12.50
C HIS A 189 14.00 -6.50 12.37
N THR A 190 13.25 -5.44 12.09
CA THR A 190 13.76 -4.07 12.03
C THR A 190 14.15 -3.59 13.43
N ALA A 191 13.32 -3.84 14.45
CA ALA A 191 13.60 -3.47 15.83
C ALA A 191 14.92 -4.04 16.36
N ILE A 192 15.22 -5.30 16.06
CA ILE A 192 16.43 -5.98 16.56
C ILE A 192 17.70 -5.45 15.91
N LYS A 193 17.59 -4.91 14.70
CA LYS A 193 18.68 -4.28 13.97
C LYS A 193 18.77 -2.77 14.19
N ALA A 194 17.79 -2.17 14.85
CA ALA A 194 17.79 -0.76 15.22
C ALA A 194 18.78 -0.51 16.37
N ASP A 195 19.36 0.69 16.41
CA ASP A 195 20.17 1.13 17.56
C ASP A 195 19.28 1.42 18.77
N ARG A 196 18.02 1.78 18.50
CA ARG A 196 16.99 1.95 19.51
C ARG A 196 15.67 1.40 19.00
N TRP A 197 15.10 0.47 19.75
CA TRP A 197 13.71 0.07 19.61
C TRP A 197 12.87 0.75 20.68
N VAL A 198 11.73 1.31 20.27
CA VAL A 198 10.79 2.04 21.11
C VAL A 198 9.46 1.27 21.08
N PRO A 199 9.15 0.45 22.10
CA PRO A 199 7.86 -0.20 22.19
C PRO A 199 6.78 0.84 22.43
N ILE A 200 5.74 0.83 21.59
CA ILE A 200 4.63 1.79 21.65
C ILE A 200 3.31 1.04 21.81
N ILE A 201 2.33 1.69 22.45
CA ILE A 201 0.95 1.23 22.43
C ILE A 201 0.38 1.40 20.99
N PRO A 202 -0.17 0.34 20.35
CA PRO A 202 -0.70 0.40 19.00
C PRO A 202 -1.74 1.51 18.83
N GLY A 203 -1.62 2.28 17.76
CA GLY A 203 -2.53 3.38 17.44
C GLY A 203 -2.22 4.69 18.16
N THR A 204 -1.08 4.79 18.87
CA THR A 204 -0.64 6.04 19.53
C THR A 204 0.57 6.68 18.86
N ASP A 205 0.94 6.22 17.65
CA ASP A 205 2.08 6.71 16.86
C ASP A 205 2.03 8.22 16.63
N GLY A 206 0.85 8.75 16.29
CA GLY A 206 0.66 10.19 16.08
C GLY A 206 0.88 11.01 17.35
N ILE A 207 0.45 10.48 18.50
CA ILE A 207 0.65 11.13 19.82
C ILE A 207 2.14 11.15 20.17
N LEU A 208 2.88 10.06 19.90
CA LEU A 208 4.33 10.04 20.10
C LEU A 208 5.04 11.03 19.15
N ALA A 209 4.64 11.10 17.89
CA ALA A 209 5.19 12.07 16.94
C ALA A 209 4.99 13.52 17.43
N LEU A 210 3.82 13.83 18.00
CA LEU A 210 3.55 15.12 18.63
C LEU A 210 4.41 15.35 19.87
N GLY A 211 4.65 14.34 20.71
CA GLY A 211 5.60 14.47 21.82
C GLY A 211 7.04 14.77 21.36
N ILE A 212 7.49 14.14 20.27
CA ILE A 212 8.80 14.43 19.68
C ILE A 212 8.84 15.86 19.12
N ALA A 213 7.77 16.30 18.44
CA ALA A 213 7.64 17.68 17.97
C ALA A 213 7.66 18.68 19.13
N ASN A 214 6.95 18.38 20.22
CA ASN A 214 6.91 19.21 21.43
C ASN A 214 8.32 19.36 22.02
N ALA A 215 9.08 18.26 22.12
CA ALA A 215 10.47 18.27 22.56
C ALA A 215 11.38 19.10 21.63
N LEU A 216 11.26 18.92 20.30
CA LEU A 216 12.02 19.71 19.32
C LEU A 216 11.76 21.21 19.47
N ILE A 217 10.50 21.61 19.69
CA ILE A 217 10.10 23.01 19.82
C ILE A 217 10.57 23.60 21.15
N ARG A 218 10.33 22.91 22.28
CA ARG A 218 10.71 23.40 23.62
C ARG A 218 12.23 23.54 23.79
N GLU A 219 13.02 22.65 23.19
CA GLU A 219 14.48 22.74 23.23
C GLU A 219 15.05 23.62 22.11
N GLY A 220 14.22 24.16 21.21
CA GLY A 220 14.66 25.01 20.10
C GLY A 220 15.49 24.27 19.05
N LEU A 221 15.26 22.97 18.89
CA LEU A 221 16.04 22.05 18.03
C LEU A 221 15.49 21.88 16.60
N TYR A 222 14.35 22.50 16.29
CA TYR A 222 13.78 22.50 14.93
C TYR A 222 14.50 23.52 14.03
N ASP A 223 14.41 23.30 12.72
CA ASP A 223 14.95 24.20 11.69
C ASP A 223 14.08 25.47 11.63
N ARG A 224 14.50 26.50 12.37
CA ARG A 224 13.79 27.78 12.47
C ARG A 224 13.67 28.49 11.14
N GLU A 225 14.75 28.51 10.36
CA GLU A 225 14.78 29.17 9.06
C GLU A 225 13.76 28.52 8.12
N PHE A 226 13.74 27.19 8.04
CA PHE A 226 12.75 26.48 7.24
C PHE A 226 11.32 26.77 7.72
N VAL A 227 11.08 26.72 9.03
CA VAL A 227 9.74 26.96 9.58
C VAL A 227 9.25 28.37 9.27
N GLU A 228 10.06 29.39 9.52
CA GLU A 228 9.68 30.80 9.30
C GLU A 228 9.45 31.10 7.81
N GLN A 229 10.33 30.63 6.94
CA GLN A 229 10.30 30.99 5.52
C GLN A 229 9.36 30.11 4.69
N HIS A 230 9.23 28.82 5.04
CA HIS A 230 8.64 27.81 4.17
C HIS A 230 7.44 27.08 4.78
N THR A 231 6.89 27.54 5.90
CA THR A 231 5.68 26.94 6.49
C THR A 231 4.53 27.93 6.70
N HIS A 232 3.32 27.39 6.80
CA HIS A 232 2.09 28.11 7.14
C HIS A 232 1.31 27.36 8.24
N GLY A 233 0.67 28.11 9.14
CA GLY A 233 -0.09 27.55 10.27
C GLY A 233 0.76 27.03 11.43
N PHE A 234 2.05 27.38 11.50
CA PHE A 234 2.93 27.01 12.61
C PHE A 234 2.67 27.88 13.85
N GLU A 235 2.80 29.20 13.71
CA GLU A 235 2.41 30.21 14.71
C GLU A 235 0.94 30.61 14.49
N ASP A 236 0.32 31.24 15.50
CA ASP A 236 -0.98 31.89 15.39
C ASP A 236 -1.02 32.93 14.25
N TRP A 237 -2.17 33.05 13.58
CA TRP A 237 -2.34 34.06 12.53
C TRP A 237 -3.77 34.61 12.49
N VAL A 238 -3.94 35.67 11.70
CA VAL A 238 -5.24 36.25 11.38
C VAL A 238 -5.46 36.09 9.89
N ASP A 239 -6.60 35.52 9.49
CA ASP A 239 -6.92 35.32 8.09
C ASP A 239 -7.38 36.63 7.40
N ALA A 240 -7.63 36.56 6.10
CA ALA A 240 -8.09 37.71 5.31
C ALA A 240 -9.47 38.26 5.74
N ARG A 241 -10.22 37.51 6.57
CA ARG A 241 -11.53 37.91 7.09
C ARG A 241 -11.43 38.50 8.50
N GLY A 242 -10.23 38.60 9.07
CA GLY A 242 -10.00 39.07 10.43
C GLY A 242 -10.24 38.00 11.49
N GLN A 243 -10.44 36.74 11.11
CA GLN A 243 -10.59 35.64 12.06
C GLN A 243 -9.21 35.23 12.59
N ARG A 244 -9.08 35.18 13.92
CA ARG A 244 -7.88 34.64 14.58
C ARG A 244 -7.91 33.12 14.53
N HIS A 245 -6.79 32.53 14.14
CA HIS A 245 -6.57 31.09 14.10
C HIS A 245 -5.41 30.70 15.01
N GLU A 246 -5.57 29.57 15.69
CA GLU A 246 -4.54 29.02 16.57
C GLU A 246 -3.53 28.20 15.77
N GLY A 247 -2.25 28.43 16.02
CA GLY A 247 -1.12 27.77 15.38
C GLY A 247 -0.91 26.34 15.87
N PHE A 248 -0.26 25.53 15.04
CA PHE A 248 0.18 24.18 15.43
C PHE A 248 1.01 24.19 16.71
N LYS A 249 1.91 25.16 16.86
CA LYS A 249 2.84 25.24 17.99
C LYS A 249 2.11 25.42 19.32
N ASP A 250 1.19 26.38 19.41
CA ASP A 250 0.54 26.71 20.68
C ASP A 250 -0.44 25.61 21.12
N LEU A 251 -1.18 25.02 20.17
CA LEU A 251 -2.00 23.82 20.40
C LEU A 251 -1.15 22.63 20.87
N LEU A 252 -0.04 22.37 20.20
CA LEU A 252 0.84 21.26 20.56
C LEU A 252 1.43 21.44 21.96
N LEU A 253 1.89 22.66 22.29
CA LEU A 253 2.55 22.94 23.55
C LEU A 253 1.58 22.93 24.74
N SER A 254 0.32 23.27 24.51
CA SER A 254 -0.74 23.26 25.53
C SER A 254 -1.30 21.86 25.78
N GLU A 255 -1.44 21.02 24.76
CA GLU A 255 -2.17 19.74 24.88
C GLU A 255 -1.28 18.49 24.95
N HIS A 256 -0.14 18.49 24.27
CA HIS A 256 0.74 17.32 24.14
C HIS A 256 1.96 17.45 25.04
N GLY A 257 1.74 17.81 26.30
CA GLY A 257 2.78 17.81 27.33
C GLY A 257 3.44 16.43 27.45
N LEU A 258 4.77 16.41 27.68
CA LEU A 258 5.56 15.18 27.60
C LEU A 258 5.11 14.09 28.58
N LEU A 259 4.66 14.45 29.80
CA LEU A 259 4.12 13.49 30.76
C LEU A 259 2.82 12.85 30.26
N THR A 260 1.92 13.65 29.68
CA THR A 260 0.67 13.17 29.10
C THR A 260 0.93 12.25 27.91
N VAL A 261 1.84 12.65 27.00
CA VAL A 261 2.26 11.83 25.87
C VAL A 261 2.87 10.51 26.36
N SER A 262 3.72 10.57 27.38
CA SER A 262 4.36 9.39 27.94
C SER A 262 3.34 8.40 28.51
N GLY A 263 2.35 8.90 29.27
CA GLY A 263 1.26 8.07 29.79
C GLY A 263 0.38 7.46 28.70
N ALA A 264 0.11 8.20 27.62
CA ALA A 264 -0.73 7.75 26.53
C ALA A 264 -0.05 6.72 25.61
N THR A 265 1.25 6.87 25.38
CA THR A 265 2.01 6.06 24.40
C THR A 265 2.76 4.88 25.04
N GLY A 266 2.96 4.93 26.36
CA GLY A 266 3.84 4.02 27.09
C GLY A 266 5.34 4.32 26.91
N VAL A 267 5.69 5.37 26.16
CA VAL A 267 7.10 5.73 25.89
C VAL A 267 7.60 6.69 26.97
N PRO A 268 8.73 6.42 27.66
CA PRO A 268 9.25 7.31 28.69
C PRO A 268 9.61 8.70 28.15
N VAL A 269 9.33 9.76 28.92
CA VAL A 269 9.70 11.15 28.59
C VAL A 269 11.17 11.27 28.17
N ARG A 270 12.07 10.62 28.92
CA ARG A 270 13.50 10.58 28.60
C ARG A 270 13.77 10.07 27.18
N THR A 271 13.09 9.01 26.78
CA THR A 271 13.22 8.43 25.44
C THR A 271 12.75 9.39 24.37
N ILE A 272 11.64 10.12 24.60
CA ILE A 272 11.12 11.14 23.67
C ILE A 272 12.15 12.27 23.46
N LEU A 273 12.71 12.80 24.55
CA LEU A 273 13.74 13.85 24.50
C LEU A 273 15.00 13.40 23.76
N GLU A 274 15.48 12.19 24.06
CA GLU A 274 16.66 11.62 23.40
C GLU A 274 16.44 11.42 21.88
N ILE A 275 15.24 11.01 21.46
CA ILE A 275 14.89 10.89 20.03
C ILE A 275 14.90 12.27 19.36
N ALA A 276 14.30 13.29 19.98
CA ALA A 276 14.30 14.65 19.44
C ALA A 276 15.72 15.19 19.25
N ARG A 277 16.59 15.01 20.25
CA ARG A 277 18.01 15.40 20.20
C ARG A 277 18.79 14.62 19.14
N ASP A 278 18.58 13.31 19.03
CA ASP A 278 19.21 12.50 17.99
C ASP A 278 18.83 12.98 16.59
N LEU A 279 17.55 13.27 16.34
CA LEU A 279 17.08 13.78 15.04
C LEU A 279 17.62 15.17 14.70
N ALA A 280 17.80 16.02 15.70
CA ALA A 280 18.34 17.36 15.51
C ALA A 280 19.85 17.36 15.21
N THR A 281 20.60 16.49 15.89
CA THR A 281 22.07 16.43 15.82
C THR A 281 22.60 15.54 14.69
N LEU A 282 21.98 14.39 14.42
CA LEU A 282 22.46 13.40 13.45
C LEU A 282 21.87 13.65 12.06
N LYS A 283 22.36 14.72 11.39
CA LYS A 283 21.90 15.15 10.06
C LYS A 283 22.71 14.52 8.92
N PRO A 284 22.11 14.22 7.76
CA PRO A 284 20.69 14.34 7.46
C PRO A 284 19.84 13.32 8.24
N ALA A 285 18.68 13.75 8.73
CA ALA A 285 17.73 12.88 9.41
C ALA A 285 16.50 12.68 8.53
N VAL A 286 15.81 11.55 8.65
CA VAL A 286 14.54 11.32 7.95
C VAL A 286 13.57 10.57 8.84
N VAL A 287 12.30 10.97 8.78
CA VAL A 287 11.23 10.33 9.54
C VAL A 287 10.29 9.61 8.57
N VAL A 288 10.06 8.32 8.79
CA VAL A 288 9.25 7.44 7.94
C VAL A 288 8.03 6.94 8.72
N GLY A 289 6.83 7.13 8.17
CA GLY A 289 5.58 6.80 8.86
C GLY A 289 4.45 6.33 7.93
N GLU A 290 4.79 5.73 6.79
CA GLU A 290 3.78 5.32 5.81
C GLU A 290 2.93 4.14 6.29
N ARG A 291 3.44 2.90 6.16
CA ARG A 291 2.61 1.69 6.36
C ARG A 291 2.45 1.31 7.83
N GLY A 292 3.38 1.69 8.68
CA GLY A 292 3.42 1.26 10.10
C GLY A 292 2.28 1.76 10.97
N PRO A 293 2.02 3.08 11.02
CA PRO A 293 0.93 3.67 11.83
C PRO A 293 -0.46 3.39 11.26
N SER A 294 -0.54 2.67 10.12
CA SER A 294 -1.83 2.40 9.48
C SER A 294 -2.70 1.55 10.38
N TYR A 295 -4.01 1.63 10.14
CA TYR A 295 -5.02 0.74 10.72
C TYR A 295 -5.42 1.06 12.16
N GLY A 296 -5.02 2.23 12.66
CA GLY A 296 -5.56 2.87 13.87
C GLY A 296 -6.64 3.91 13.54
N ARG A 297 -7.32 4.43 14.57
CA ARG A 297 -8.25 5.54 14.42
C ARG A 297 -7.49 6.84 14.09
N ASP A 298 -8.17 7.76 13.41
CA ASP A 298 -7.63 9.08 13.06
C ASP A 298 -6.30 9.01 12.27
N ASP A 299 -6.29 8.12 11.27
CA ASP A 299 -5.12 7.75 10.46
C ASP A 299 -4.56 8.94 9.65
N LEU A 300 -5.45 9.87 9.24
CA LEU A 300 -5.08 11.12 8.56
C LEU A 300 -4.21 11.99 9.47
N HIS A 301 -4.74 12.41 10.63
CA HIS A 301 -4.03 13.31 11.55
C HIS A 301 -2.76 12.67 12.11
N THR A 302 -2.76 11.34 12.32
CA THR A 302 -1.55 10.59 12.67
C THR A 302 -0.44 10.75 11.65
N ARG A 303 -0.76 10.66 10.34
CA ARG A 303 0.23 10.87 9.29
C ARG A 303 0.65 12.32 9.16
N MET A 304 -0.29 13.25 9.34
CA MET A 304 0.04 14.66 9.34
C MET A 304 1.05 14.97 10.47
N ALA A 305 0.83 14.45 11.67
CA ALA A 305 1.76 14.59 12.80
C ALA A 305 3.16 14.00 12.53
N ILE A 306 3.25 12.79 11.96
CA ILE A 306 4.54 12.19 11.61
C ILE A 306 5.24 12.97 10.50
N HIS A 307 4.47 13.45 9.52
CA HIS A 307 5.00 14.22 8.40
C HIS A 307 5.51 15.60 8.85
N SER A 308 4.84 16.24 9.81
CA SER A 308 5.29 17.47 10.46
C SER A 308 6.69 17.38 11.06
N LEU A 309 7.13 16.20 11.53
CA LEU A 309 8.52 16.03 12.01
C LEU A 309 9.54 16.27 10.89
N ASN A 310 9.26 15.87 9.65
CA ASN A 310 10.15 16.16 8.53
C ASN A 310 10.19 17.66 8.18
N ALA A 311 9.06 18.36 8.32
CA ALA A 311 9.02 19.82 8.15
C ALA A 311 9.81 20.54 9.24
N LEU A 312 9.59 20.18 10.52
CA LEU A 312 10.34 20.74 11.65
C LEU A 312 11.84 20.49 11.56
N LEU A 313 12.27 19.40 10.93
CA LEU A 313 13.68 19.06 10.77
C LEU A 313 14.33 19.65 9.51
N GLY A 314 13.57 20.34 8.65
CA GLY A 314 14.06 20.90 7.39
C GLY A 314 14.30 19.86 6.29
N ASN A 315 13.70 18.67 6.40
CA ASN A 315 14.03 17.51 5.54
C ASN A 315 13.36 17.56 4.16
N ILE A 316 12.46 18.50 3.90
CA ILE A 316 11.67 18.56 2.66
C ILE A 316 12.55 19.10 1.53
N GLY A 317 12.86 18.23 0.55
CA GLY A 317 13.72 18.55 -0.58
C GLY A 317 15.19 18.60 -0.24
N ALA A 318 15.57 17.97 0.88
CA ALA A 318 16.96 17.85 1.31
C ALA A 318 17.49 16.45 0.99
N THR A 319 18.77 16.37 0.60
CA THR A 319 19.52 15.11 0.48
C THR A 319 19.51 14.37 1.82
N GLY A 320 19.24 13.06 1.80
CA GLY A 320 19.04 12.26 3.00
C GLY A 320 17.72 12.54 3.74
N GLY A 321 16.81 13.32 3.14
CA GLY A 321 15.49 13.66 3.63
C GLY A 321 14.36 13.14 2.73
N LEU A 322 13.37 13.99 2.45
CA LEU A 322 12.25 13.70 1.57
C LEU A 322 12.50 14.25 0.17
N LEU A 323 12.34 13.40 -0.85
CA LEU A 323 12.47 13.77 -2.26
C LEU A 323 11.15 13.50 -3.00
N VAL A 324 10.97 14.08 -4.18
CA VAL A 324 9.89 13.67 -5.09
C VAL A 324 10.48 12.80 -6.18
N GLN A 325 9.86 11.63 -6.36
CA GLN A 325 10.12 10.84 -7.54
C GLN A 325 9.40 11.49 -8.73
N ALA A 326 10.15 11.78 -9.80
CA ALA A 326 9.55 12.26 -11.03
C ALA A 326 8.60 11.21 -11.63
N ALA A 327 7.62 11.69 -12.40
CA ALA A 327 6.78 10.80 -13.19
C ALA A 327 7.63 10.07 -14.23
N LEU A 328 7.29 8.81 -14.50
CA LEU A 328 7.84 8.09 -15.64
C LEU A 328 7.41 8.81 -16.94
N PRO A 329 8.34 9.12 -17.85
CA PRO A 329 8.00 9.76 -19.11
C PRO A 329 7.43 8.72 -20.10
N LEU A 330 6.39 7.99 -19.72
CA LEU A 330 5.69 7.06 -20.62
C LEU A 330 4.85 7.85 -21.62
N THR A 331 4.69 7.31 -22.84
CA THR A 331 3.74 7.87 -23.81
C THR A 331 2.35 7.86 -23.19
N PRO A 332 1.68 9.02 -23.08
CA PRO A 332 0.32 9.07 -22.57
C PRO A 332 -0.59 8.19 -23.42
N LEU A 333 -1.37 7.33 -22.77
CA LEU A 333 -2.39 6.56 -23.49
C LEU A 333 -3.49 7.53 -23.97
N PRO A 334 -4.11 7.29 -25.14
CA PRO A 334 -5.28 8.05 -25.53
C PRO A 334 -6.37 7.94 -24.44
N PRO A 335 -7.22 8.97 -24.26
CA PRO A 335 -8.32 8.87 -23.29
C PRO A 335 -9.26 7.71 -23.65
N ALA A 336 -9.96 7.15 -22.67
CA ALA A 336 -11.02 6.19 -22.95
C ALA A 336 -12.18 6.92 -23.63
N ARG A 337 -12.75 6.29 -24.66
CA ARG A 337 -13.96 6.79 -25.31
C ARG A 337 -15.18 6.30 -24.54
N GLN A 338 -16.02 7.25 -24.15
CA GLN A 338 -17.25 6.98 -23.41
C GLN A 338 -18.45 7.22 -24.34
N ASP A 339 -19.13 6.12 -24.69
CA ASP A 339 -20.44 6.22 -25.35
C ASP A 339 -21.54 6.56 -24.33
N GLU A 340 -22.78 6.71 -24.80
CA GLU A 340 -23.90 7.08 -23.94
C GLU A 340 -24.21 6.04 -22.85
N ALA A 341 -23.93 4.75 -23.10
CA ALA A 341 -24.07 3.73 -22.07
C ALA A 341 -23.00 3.89 -20.98
N ALA A 342 -21.77 4.22 -21.40
CA ALA A 342 -20.65 4.45 -20.49
C ALA A 342 -20.90 5.66 -19.57
N LYS A 343 -21.27 6.81 -20.14
CA LYS A 343 -21.57 8.04 -19.39
C LYS A 343 -22.67 7.82 -18.36
N ARG A 344 -23.83 7.28 -18.80
CA ARG A 344 -24.96 6.99 -17.90
C ARG A 344 -24.58 6.05 -16.76
N GLY A 345 -23.70 5.09 -17.01
CA GLY A 345 -23.24 4.17 -16.00
C GLY A 345 -22.27 4.82 -15.01
N LEU A 346 -21.31 5.61 -15.50
CA LEU A 346 -20.31 6.32 -14.68
C LEU A 346 -20.92 7.42 -13.81
N ASP A 347 -22.06 8.01 -14.22
CA ASP A 347 -22.79 8.99 -13.41
C ASP A 347 -23.43 8.38 -12.15
N ARG A 348 -23.55 7.05 -12.09
CA ARG A 348 -24.13 6.35 -10.94
C ARG A 348 -23.15 6.36 -9.76
N PRO A 349 -23.64 6.43 -8.51
CA PRO A 349 -22.79 6.33 -7.33
C PRO A 349 -22.07 4.97 -7.29
N ARG A 350 -20.85 4.95 -6.77
CA ARG A 350 -20.08 3.72 -6.57
C ARG A 350 -20.69 2.86 -5.47
N ILE A 351 -20.62 1.54 -5.63
CA ILE A 351 -21.07 0.55 -4.63
C ILE A 351 -20.29 0.63 -3.32
N ASP A 352 -19.03 1.07 -3.34
CA ASP A 352 -18.22 1.30 -2.13
C ASP A 352 -18.45 2.71 -1.54
N GLY A 353 -19.23 3.58 -2.18
CA GLY A 353 -19.47 4.95 -1.74
C GLY A 353 -18.30 5.92 -1.87
N ALA A 354 -17.15 5.48 -2.40
CA ALA A 354 -15.96 6.30 -2.53
C ALA A 354 -16.25 7.57 -3.37
N GLY A 355 -15.70 8.70 -2.94
CA GLY A 355 -15.88 10.00 -3.58
C GLY A 355 -17.20 10.72 -3.25
N ARG A 356 -18.03 10.20 -2.32
CA ARG A 356 -19.27 10.86 -1.89
C ARG A 356 -19.50 10.78 -0.38
N GLY A 357 -20.26 11.75 0.16
CA GLY A 357 -20.68 11.78 1.57
C GLY A 357 -19.51 11.63 2.54
N ARG A 358 -19.64 10.72 3.51
CA ARG A 358 -18.59 10.48 4.51
C ARG A 358 -17.30 9.89 3.93
N TYR A 359 -17.36 9.35 2.71
CA TYR A 359 -16.24 8.75 1.98
C TYR A 359 -15.73 9.65 0.85
N SER A 360 -15.95 10.96 0.93
CA SER A 360 -15.58 11.91 -0.13
C SER A 360 -14.08 11.94 -0.44
N LEU A 361 -13.23 11.62 0.54
CA LEU A 361 -11.76 11.60 0.38
C LEU A 361 -11.21 10.19 0.10
N VAL A 362 -12.09 9.19 -0.01
CA VAL A 362 -11.71 7.78 -0.17
C VAL A 362 -11.54 7.43 -1.64
N THR A 363 -10.49 6.67 -1.94
CA THR A 363 -10.25 6.08 -3.28
C THR A 363 -10.93 4.71 -3.45
N SER A 364 -10.99 3.89 -2.41
CA SER A 364 -11.69 2.60 -2.40
C SER A 364 -12.07 2.22 -0.97
N ALA A 365 -13.30 1.75 -0.75
CA ALA A 365 -13.78 1.29 0.56
C ALA A 365 -14.25 -0.17 0.54
N PRO A 366 -13.34 -1.16 0.41
CA PRO A 366 -13.77 -2.56 0.31
C PRO A 366 -14.51 -3.07 1.56
N GLN A 367 -14.29 -2.45 2.73
CA GLN A 367 -14.89 -2.85 4.00
C GLN A 367 -16.42 -2.73 4.05
N VAL A 368 -16.99 -1.80 3.28
CA VAL A 368 -18.45 -1.59 3.24
C VAL A 368 -19.15 -2.46 2.21
N LEU A 369 -18.40 -3.10 1.31
CA LEU A 369 -18.97 -3.92 0.24
C LEU A 369 -19.93 -5.02 0.73
N PRO A 370 -19.63 -5.79 1.80
CA PRO A 370 -20.54 -6.85 2.23
C PRO A 370 -21.95 -6.33 2.53
N GLU A 371 -22.04 -5.26 3.34
CA GLU A 371 -23.31 -4.66 3.74
C GLU A 371 -24.06 -4.07 2.54
N ARG A 372 -23.36 -3.30 1.71
CA ARG A 372 -23.97 -2.58 0.58
C ARG A 372 -24.45 -3.51 -0.53
N ILE A 373 -23.68 -4.55 -0.84
CA ILE A 373 -24.11 -5.57 -1.81
C ILE A 373 -25.31 -6.35 -1.28
N LEU A 374 -25.32 -6.72 0.01
CA LEU A 374 -26.46 -7.41 0.62
C LEU A 374 -27.72 -6.56 0.64
N ALA A 375 -27.59 -5.26 0.91
CA ALA A 375 -28.70 -4.32 0.92
C ALA A 375 -29.17 -3.94 -0.50
N GLY A 376 -28.33 -4.14 -1.52
CA GLY A 376 -28.57 -3.61 -2.86
C GLY A 376 -28.57 -2.07 -2.88
N ASP A 377 -27.77 -1.43 -2.01
CA ASP A 377 -27.63 0.02 -1.92
C ASP A 377 -26.26 0.47 -2.44
N PRO A 378 -26.19 1.33 -3.48
CA PRO A 378 -27.30 2.07 -4.10
C PRO A 378 -28.08 1.31 -5.19
N TYR A 379 -27.63 0.11 -5.54
CA TYR A 379 -28.28 -0.80 -6.49
C TYR A 379 -27.70 -2.22 -6.34
N PRO A 380 -28.39 -3.27 -6.83
CA PRO A 380 -27.82 -4.62 -6.86
C PRO A 380 -26.64 -4.73 -7.84
N ILE A 381 -25.66 -5.57 -7.49
CA ILE A 381 -24.56 -5.95 -8.38
C ILE A 381 -24.96 -7.19 -9.17
N ASN A 382 -25.00 -7.07 -10.49
CA ASN A 382 -25.41 -8.16 -11.39
C ASN A 382 -24.23 -8.99 -11.90
N ALA A 383 -23.04 -8.40 -11.97
CA ALA A 383 -21.83 -9.14 -12.30
C ALA A 383 -20.63 -8.70 -11.49
N LEU A 384 -19.74 -9.63 -11.17
CA LEU A 384 -18.50 -9.39 -10.42
C LEU A 384 -17.30 -9.97 -11.17
N LEU A 385 -16.31 -9.13 -11.46
CA LEU A 385 -15.04 -9.53 -12.05
C LEU A 385 -13.96 -9.47 -10.96
N LEU A 386 -13.36 -10.62 -10.65
CA LEU A 386 -12.28 -10.76 -9.66
C LEU A 386 -10.96 -10.93 -10.38
N PHE A 387 -9.99 -10.05 -10.14
CA PHE A 387 -8.62 -10.29 -10.59
C PHE A 387 -7.64 -10.02 -9.47
N ALA A 388 -6.59 -10.84 -9.38
CA ALA A 388 -5.49 -10.62 -8.44
C ALA A 388 -5.86 -10.59 -6.95
N THR A 389 -7.05 -11.02 -6.57
CA THR A 389 -7.58 -10.85 -5.22
C THR A 389 -8.34 -12.09 -4.77
N ASN A 390 -8.26 -12.37 -3.46
CA ASN A 390 -9.05 -13.38 -2.78
C ASN A 390 -9.77 -12.73 -1.57
N PRO A 391 -10.83 -11.96 -1.80
CA PRO A 391 -11.57 -11.26 -0.75
C PRO A 391 -12.13 -12.20 0.34
N LEU A 392 -12.51 -13.45 0.00
CA LEU A 392 -13.11 -14.38 0.96
C LEU A 392 -12.13 -14.97 1.98
N VAL A 393 -10.82 -14.82 1.77
CA VAL A 393 -9.81 -15.09 2.81
C VAL A 393 -9.36 -13.83 3.50
N ASN A 394 -9.17 -12.79 2.69
CA ASN A 394 -8.50 -11.61 3.17
C ASN A 394 -9.45 -10.74 4.01
N HIS A 395 -10.74 -10.62 3.67
CA HIS A 395 -11.69 -9.70 4.32
C HIS A 395 -11.93 -10.01 5.80
N PRO A 396 -11.90 -9.01 6.72
CA PRO A 396 -12.32 -9.23 8.10
C PRO A 396 -13.77 -9.75 8.14
N ALA A 397 -14.71 -9.12 7.45
CA ALA A 397 -16.08 -9.65 7.30
C ALA A 397 -16.24 -10.70 6.17
N LYS A 398 -15.36 -11.71 6.09
CA LYS A 398 -15.38 -12.70 4.99
C LYS A 398 -16.70 -13.47 4.91
N GLU A 399 -17.34 -13.78 6.03
CA GLU A 399 -18.62 -14.52 6.06
C GLU A 399 -19.76 -13.65 5.49
N ALA A 400 -19.79 -12.37 5.85
CA ALA A 400 -20.76 -11.43 5.27
C ALA A 400 -20.49 -11.21 3.78
N LEU A 401 -19.22 -11.16 3.38
CA LEU A 401 -18.84 -11.00 1.98
C LEU A 401 -19.17 -12.25 1.15
N ALA A 402 -19.04 -13.45 1.72
CA ALA A 402 -19.47 -14.69 1.09
C ALA A 402 -20.98 -14.67 0.82
N ARG A 403 -21.79 -14.28 1.82
CA ARG A 403 -23.24 -14.07 1.64
C ARG A 403 -23.56 -12.99 0.60
N ALA A 404 -22.73 -11.95 0.52
CA ALA A 404 -22.88 -10.92 -0.50
C ALA A 404 -22.60 -11.48 -1.90
N PHE A 405 -21.56 -12.32 -2.07
CA PHE A 405 -21.27 -13.00 -3.33
C PHE A 405 -22.42 -13.91 -3.75
N GLU A 406 -23.11 -14.53 -2.78
CA GLU A 406 -24.29 -15.35 -3.08
C GLU A 406 -25.45 -14.56 -3.72
N ARG A 407 -25.51 -13.24 -3.55
CA ARG A 407 -26.52 -12.37 -4.20
C ARG A 407 -26.16 -11.98 -5.62
N ILE A 408 -24.91 -12.15 -6.03
CA ILE A 408 -24.42 -11.71 -7.34
C ILE A 408 -24.74 -12.82 -8.37
N PRO A 409 -25.54 -12.52 -9.41
CA PRO A 409 -25.96 -13.51 -10.42
C PRO A 409 -24.83 -14.09 -11.27
N PHE A 410 -23.77 -13.32 -11.51
CA PHE A 410 -22.69 -13.75 -12.40
C PHE A 410 -21.32 -13.31 -11.89
N ILE A 411 -20.43 -14.26 -11.60
CA ILE A 411 -19.09 -14.01 -11.07
C ILE A 411 -18.06 -14.60 -12.03
N VAL A 412 -17.07 -13.81 -12.42
CA VAL A 412 -15.92 -14.23 -13.22
C VAL A 412 -14.65 -14.04 -12.41
N SER A 413 -13.81 -15.07 -12.34
CA SER A 413 -12.52 -15.02 -11.65
C SER A 413 -11.35 -15.20 -12.60
N PHE A 414 -10.38 -14.29 -12.51
CA PHE A 414 -9.09 -14.32 -13.19
C PHE A 414 -8.01 -14.69 -12.16
N SER A 415 -7.75 -15.99 -12.00
CA SER A 415 -6.83 -16.52 -10.99
C SER A 415 -6.02 -17.71 -11.53
N PRO A 416 -4.74 -17.87 -11.16
CA PRO A 416 -3.98 -19.08 -11.49
C PRO A 416 -4.41 -20.31 -10.67
N PHE A 417 -5.21 -20.11 -9.60
CA PHE A 417 -5.60 -21.15 -8.65
C PHE A 417 -7.11 -21.16 -8.42
N LEU A 418 -7.64 -22.30 -8.00
CA LEU A 418 -9.00 -22.39 -7.48
C LEU A 418 -9.01 -22.05 -5.98
N ASP A 419 -8.86 -20.75 -5.69
CA ASP A 419 -8.94 -20.22 -4.32
C ASP A 419 -10.38 -20.06 -3.83
N GLU A 420 -10.58 -19.66 -2.57
CA GLU A 420 -11.90 -19.53 -1.93
C GLU A 420 -12.81 -18.57 -2.69
N SER A 421 -12.27 -17.49 -3.25
CA SER A 421 -13.06 -16.55 -4.04
C SER A 421 -13.33 -17.10 -5.44
N SER A 422 -12.32 -17.63 -6.12
CA SER A 422 -12.48 -18.29 -7.44
C SER A 422 -13.44 -19.48 -7.39
N ALA A 423 -13.47 -20.21 -6.28
CA ALA A 423 -14.40 -21.31 -6.07
C ALA A 423 -15.85 -20.84 -6.11
N THR A 424 -16.17 -19.58 -5.85
CA THR A 424 -17.54 -19.05 -5.96
C THR A 424 -17.93 -18.62 -7.38
N ALA A 425 -16.98 -18.55 -8.31
CA ALA A 425 -17.20 -18.01 -9.65
C ALA A 425 -18.04 -18.93 -10.54
N ASP A 426 -18.79 -18.34 -11.47
CA ASP A 426 -19.52 -19.01 -12.54
C ASP A 426 -18.61 -19.32 -13.73
N VAL A 427 -17.58 -18.48 -13.95
CA VAL A 427 -16.52 -18.72 -14.94
C VAL A 427 -15.17 -18.42 -14.31
N VAL A 428 -14.23 -19.35 -14.43
CA VAL A 428 -12.82 -19.15 -14.03
C VAL A 428 -11.96 -19.13 -15.28
N LEU A 429 -11.29 -18.01 -15.51
CA LEU A 429 -10.36 -17.79 -16.61
C LEU A 429 -8.94 -17.81 -16.05
N PRO A 430 -8.17 -18.91 -16.23
CA PRO A 430 -6.94 -19.09 -15.49
C PRO A 430 -5.84 -18.18 -16.00
N ASP A 431 -5.29 -17.39 -15.08
CA ASP A 431 -4.22 -16.43 -15.35
C ASP A 431 -2.85 -17.13 -15.41
N SER A 432 -2.04 -16.79 -16.40
CA SER A 432 -0.63 -17.22 -16.42
C SER A 432 0.11 -16.65 -15.21
N THR A 433 1.06 -17.40 -14.63
CA THR A 433 1.89 -16.86 -13.55
C THR A 433 2.80 -15.75 -14.08
N TYR A 434 3.41 -14.98 -13.18
CA TYR A 434 4.30 -13.88 -13.57
C TYR A 434 5.57 -14.32 -14.31
N LEU A 435 5.84 -15.63 -14.39
CA LEU A 435 6.97 -16.23 -15.11
C LEU A 435 6.61 -16.64 -16.54
N GLU A 436 5.33 -16.64 -16.89
CA GLU A 436 4.78 -17.14 -18.17
C GLU A 436 4.14 -16.01 -18.99
N ARG A 437 4.36 -14.74 -18.62
CA ARG A 437 3.68 -13.59 -19.24
C ARG A 437 4.50 -12.32 -19.24
N TRP A 438 4.10 -11.40 -20.11
CA TRP A 438 4.56 -10.02 -20.11
C TRP A 438 4.03 -9.22 -18.92
N GLN A 439 4.89 -8.40 -18.34
CA GLN A 439 4.56 -7.51 -17.23
C GLN A 439 5.52 -6.33 -17.13
N ASP A 440 5.01 -5.23 -16.59
CA ASP A 440 5.79 -4.08 -16.15
C ASP A 440 5.72 -3.91 -14.62
N ASP A 441 6.73 -3.27 -14.05
CA ASP A 441 6.63 -2.63 -12.73
C ASP A 441 7.13 -1.20 -12.84
N GLN A 442 6.25 -0.26 -12.52
CA GLN A 442 6.57 1.15 -12.40
C GLN A 442 7.04 1.36 -10.95
N VAL A 443 8.35 1.51 -10.79
CA VAL A 443 9.04 1.36 -9.50
C VAL A 443 8.59 2.42 -8.49
N THR A 444 8.44 1.97 -7.25
CA THR A 444 7.95 2.72 -6.09
C THR A 444 8.84 3.89 -5.68
N HIS A 445 8.17 4.89 -5.12
CA HIS A 445 8.69 6.10 -4.48
C HIS A 445 9.82 5.92 -3.49
N VAL A 446 9.92 4.80 -2.78
CA VAL A 446 10.99 4.59 -1.78
C VAL A 446 12.42 4.58 -2.34
N ALA A 447 12.60 4.54 -3.66
CA ALA A 447 13.91 4.39 -4.28
C ALA A 447 14.67 5.71 -4.50
N GLY A 448 13.98 6.86 -4.49
CA GLY A 448 14.60 8.17 -4.77
C GLY A 448 15.02 8.36 -6.22
N PHE A 449 14.52 7.55 -7.15
CA PHE A 449 14.75 7.69 -8.58
C PHE A 449 13.60 7.07 -9.36
N THR A 450 13.52 7.40 -10.65
CA THR A 450 12.45 6.90 -11.51
C THR A 450 12.92 5.65 -12.24
N CYS A 451 12.13 4.57 -12.25
CA CYS A 451 12.49 3.33 -12.93
C CYS A 451 11.27 2.59 -13.48
N PHE A 452 11.42 2.07 -14.71
CA PHE A 452 10.46 1.21 -15.40
C PHE A 452 11.09 -0.17 -15.57
N SER A 453 10.54 -1.18 -14.90
CA SER A 453 10.97 -2.56 -15.05
C SER A 453 10.09 -3.28 -16.06
N LEU A 454 10.69 -4.10 -16.92
CA LEU A 454 10.00 -4.91 -17.91
C LEU A 454 10.44 -6.37 -17.77
N ALA A 455 9.47 -7.28 -17.81
CA ALA A 455 9.76 -8.71 -17.88
C ALA A 455 8.84 -9.38 -18.91
N GLY A 456 9.45 -10.10 -19.84
CA GLY A 456 8.76 -11.05 -20.72
C GLY A 456 8.58 -12.42 -20.06
N PRO A 457 7.84 -13.34 -20.73
CA PRO A 457 7.72 -14.72 -20.29
C PRO A 457 9.10 -15.40 -20.25
N ALA A 458 9.46 -15.98 -19.11
CA ALA A 458 10.70 -16.76 -18.96
C ALA A 458 10.58 -18.15 -19.59
N ILE A 459 9.37 -18.69 -19.62
CA ILE A 459 8.98 -19.93 -20.30
C ILE A 459 7.59 -19.75 -20.93
N PRO A 460 7.21 -20.56 -21.94
CA PRO A 460 5.82 -20.60 -22.39
C PRO A 460 4.88 -21.07 -21.27
N PRO A 461 3.58 -20.72 -21.31
CA PRO A 461 2.60 -21.23 -20.37
C PRO A 461 2.61 -22.76 -20.30
N ARG A 462 2.70 -23.31 -19.08
CA ARG A 462 2.74 -24.77 -18.85
C ARG A 462 1.38 -25.45 -18.99
N HIS A 463 0.33 -24.66 -18.90
CA HIS A 463 -1.06 -25.07 -18.89
C HIS A 463 -1.82 -24.20 -19.89
N ASP A 464 -3.09 -24.51 -20.15
CA ASP A 464 -3.96 -23.70 -21.01
C ASP A 464 -4.43 -22.43 -20.28
N THR A 465 -3.46 -21.60 -19.90
CA THR A 465 -3.62 -20.34 -19.18
C THR A 465 -3.23 -19.17 -20.08
N ARG A 466 -3.90 -18.04 -19.89
CA ARG A 466 -3.61 -16.81 -20.65
C ARG A 466 -3.33 -15.67 -19.69
N ASN A 467 -2.51 -14.73 -20.13
CA ASN A 467 -2.31 -13.50 -19.39
C ASN A 467 -3.63 -12.71 -19.31
N THR A 468 -4.09 -12.42 -18.10
CA THR A 468 -5.35 -11.69 -17.86
C THR A 468 -5.45 -10.39 -18.64
N ALA A 469 -4.35 -9.64 -18.80
CA ALA A 469 -4.39 -8.40 -19.56
C ALA A 469 -4.72 -8.63 -21.05
N ASP A 470 -4.16 -9.68 -21.66
CA ASP A 470 -4.49 -10.10 -23.02
C ASP A 470 -5.96 -10.53 -23.13
N VAL A 471 -6.48 -11.22 -22.11
CA VAL A 471 -7.90 -11.61 -22.06
C VAL A 471 -8.82 -10.40 -21.99
N VAL A 472 -8.49 -9.38 -21.18
CA VAL A 472 -9.29 -8.14 -21.10
C VAL A 472 -9.27 -7.36 -22.42
N LEU A 473 -8.11 -7.30 -23.09
CA LEU A 473 -8.01 -6.70 -24.42
C LEU A 473 -8.87 -7.48 -25.45
N GLN A 474 -8.87 -8.80 -25.39
CA GLN A 474 -9.74 -9.64 -26.22
C GLN A 474 -11.23 -9.39 -25.93
N LEU A 475 -11.62 -9.34 -24.66
CA LEU A 475 -13.00 -9.02 -24.25
C LEU A 475 -13.44 -7.66 -24.79
N ALA A 476 -12.58 -6.64 -24.69
CA ALA A 476 -12.86 -5.31 -25.21
C ALA A 476 -13.12 -5.31 -26.72
N ARG A 477 -12.27 -6.02 -27.50
CA ARG A 477 -12.46 -6.19 -28.95
C ARG A 477 -13.77 -6.90 -29.28
N SER A 478 -14.10 -7.97 -28.56
CA SER A 478 -15.33 -8.73 -28.79
C SER A 478 -16.60 -7.96 -28.41
N LEU A 479 -16.53 -7.07 -27.42
CA LEU A 479 -17.65 -6.20 -27.04
C LEU A 479 -17.84 -5.03 -28.04
N GLY A 480 -16.80 -4.65 -28.77
CA GLY A 480 -16.86 -3.69 -29.87
C GLY A 480 -17.09 -2.23 -29.45
N GLY A 481 -17.37 -1.38 -30.45
CA GLY A 481 -17.69 0.04 -30.26
C GLY A 481 -16.63 0.82 -29.49
N SER A 482 -17.07 1.75 -28.63
CA SER A 482 -16.18 2.61 -27.84
C SER A 482 -15.27 1.83 -26.88
N ILE A 483 -15.65 0.60 -26.49
CA ILE A 483 -14.82 -0.26 -25.63
C ILE A 483 -13.59 -0.73 -26.41
N ALA A 484 -13.78 -1.25 -27.62
CA ALA A 484 -12.68 -1.70 -28.48
C ALA A 484 -11.75 -0.53 -28.86
N GLU A 485 -12.32 0.64 -29.20
CA GLU A 485 -11.55 1.85 -29.51
C GLU A 485 -10.72 2.36 -28.31
N SER A 486 -11.20 2.12 -27.08
CA SER A 486 -10.49 2.47 -25.85
C SER A 486 -9.37 1.49 -25.50
N LEU A 487 -9.34 0.31 -26.11
CA LEU A 487 -8.33 -0.72 -25.84
C LEU A 487 -7.85 -1.32 -27.17
N PRO A 488 -7.22 -0.50 -28.05
CA PRO A 488 -6.96 -0.86 -29.44
C PRO A 488 -5.83 -1.89 -29.62
N TRP A 489 -5.07 -2.20 -28.56
CA TRP A 489 -3.94 -3.11 -28.64
C TRP A 489 -4.39 -4.56 -28.74
N GLU A 490 -3.73 -5.32 -29.63
CA GLU A 490 -4.02 -6.74 -29.79
C GLU A 490 -3.54 -7.54 -28.57
N ARG A 491 -2.32 -7.23 -28.11
CA ARG A 491 -1.61 -7.92 -27.02
C ARG A 491 -1.08 -6.93 -25.99
N PHE A 492 -0.95 -7.38 -24.75
CA PHE A 492 -0.42 -6.60 -23.65
C PHE A 492 1.02 -6.13 -23.91
N GLU A 493 1.86 -6.96 -24.53
CA GLU A 493 3.21 -6.59 -24.98
C GLU A 493 3.20 -5.36 -25.89
N THR A 494 2.26 -5.28 -26.83
CA THR A 494 2.15 -4.12 -27.75
C THR A 494 1.73 -2.85 -27.02
N LEU A 495 0.92 -2.96 -25.96
CA LEU A 495 0.61 -1.83 -25.06
C LEU A 495 1.86 -1.39 -24.30
N LEU A 496 2.63 -2.33 -23.74
CA LEU A 496 3.88 -2.02 -23.03
C LEU A 496 4.86 -1.30 -23.96
N GLY A 497 5.03 -1.79 -25.20
CA GLY A 497 5.85 -1.14 -26.22
C GLY A 497 5.34 0.25 -26.59
N ALA A 498 4.04 0.43 -26.79
CA ALA A 498 3.47 1.75 -27.08
C ALA A 498 3.75 2.75 -25.95
N GLY A 499 3.61 2.32 -24.69
CA GLY A 499 3.89 3.15 -23.52
C GLY A 499 5.36 3.47 -23.32
N ALA A 500 6.24 2.49 -23.56
CA ALA A 500 7.69 2.63 -23.38
C ALA A 500 8.35 3.55 -24.41
N ARG A 501 7.68 3.86 -25.52
CA ARG A 501 8.18 4.81 -26.53
C ARG A 501 8.50 6.18 -25.93
N GLY A 502 7.70 6.66 -24.99
CA GLY A 502 7.96 7.92 -24.30
C GLY A 502 9.28 7.93 -23.53
N LEU A 503 9.73 6.76 -23.01
CA LEU A 503 11.01 6.68 -22.31
C LEU A 503 12.16 7.03 -23.26
N TRP A 504 12.10 6.52 -24.50
CA TRP A 504 13.07 6.82 -25.55
C TRP A 504 12.94 8.26 -26.06
N GLU A 505 11.73 8.72 -26.37
CA GLU A 505 11.46 10.07 -26.86
C GLU A 505 11.84 11.16 -25.84
N SER A 506 11.83 10.83 -24.55
CA SER A 506 12.20 11.78 -23.49
C SER A 506 13.66 12.24 -23.60
N GLY A 507 14.54 11.45 -24.21
CA GLY A 507 15.98 11.72 -24.29
C GLY A 507 16.70 11.68 -22.93
N ARG A 508 16.05 11.20 -21.87
CA ARG A 508 16.60 11.13 -20.51
C ARG A 508 16.71 9.69 -20.03
N GLY A 509 17.47 9.49 -18.96
CA GLY A 509 17.66 8.19 -18.32
C GLY A 509 18.32 7.16 -19.24
N TYR A 510 18.40 5.92 -18.77
CA TYR A 510 19.13 4.86 -19.46
C TYR A 510 18.41 3.52 -19.34
N VAL A 511 18.53 2.70 -20.37
CA VAL A 511 18.36 1.26 -20.19
C VAL A 511 19.52 0.78 -19.30
N ILE A 512 19.21 0.02 -18.25
CA ILE A 512 20.21 -0.37 -17.26
C ILE A 512 21.42 -1.06 -17.94
N SER A 513 22.63 -0.68 -17.51
CA SER A 513 23.90 -1.12 -18.09
C SER A 513 24.93 -1.36 -16.99
N THR A 514 26.18 -1.66 -17.35
CA THR A 514 27.21 -1.90 -16.34
C THR A 514 27.56 -0.60 -15.58
N PRO A 515 27.97 -0.68 -14.30
CA PRO A 515 28.30 0.52 -13.51
C PRO A 515 29.40 1.40 -14.13
N ALA A 516 30.34 0.81 -14.88
CA ALA A 516 31.41 1.54 -15.55
C ALA A 516 30.88 2.40 -16.71
N GLU A 517 30.06 1.81 -17.57
CA GLU A 517 29.40 2.52 -18.68
C GLU A 517 28.48 3.62 -18.15
N GLU A 518 27.74 3.32 -17.09
CA GLU A 518 26.85 4.28 -16.46
C GLU A 518 27.63 5.47 -15.86
N SER A 519 28.73 5.19 -15.15
CA SER A 519 29.58 6.22 -14.54
C SER A 519 30.17 7.15 -15.60
N LEU A 520 30.66 6.59 -16.71
CA LEU A 520 31.18 7.37 -17.83
C LEU A 520 30.11 8.30 -18.42
N ARG A 521 28.90 7.80 -18.64
CA ARG A 521 27.78 8.61 -19.17
C ARG A 521 27.39 9.74 -18.24
N ARG A 522 27.31 9.47 -16.93
CA ARG A 522 27.06 10.51 -15.92
C ARG A 522 28.14 11.60 -15.93
N VAL A 523 29.41 11.24 -16.17
CA VAL A 523 30.49 12.23 -16.30
C VAL A 523 30.31 13.08 -17.55
N LEU A 524 30.01 12.48 -18.69
CA LEU A 524 29.76 13.19 -19.95
C LEU A 524 28.58 14.16 -19.83
N GLU A 525 27.46 13.73 -19.23
CA GLU A 525 26.28 14.58 -19.05
C GLU A 525 26.53 15.76 -18.09
N ARG A 526 27.28 15.54 -17.01
CA ARG A 526 27.71 16.64 -16.11
C ARG A 526 28.57 17.67 -16.83
N GLN A 527 29.26 17.27 -17.90
CA GLN A 527 30.03 18.14 -18.78
C GLN A 527 29.20 18.71 -19.95
N GLY A 528 27.89 18.44 -19.99
CA GLY A 528 26.98 18.95 -21.01
C GLY A 528 26.88 18.09 -22.28
N TYR A 529 27.52 16.92 -22.31
CA TYR A 529 27.48 16.00 -23.45
C TYR A 529 26.38 14.96 -23.29
N TRP A 530 25.41 15.00 -24.21
CA TRP A 530 24.33 14.01 -24.31
C TRP A 530 24.53 13.17 -25.56
N VAL A 531 24.73 11.87 -25.38
CA VAL A 531 24.88 10.93 -26.50
C VAL A 531 23.71 9.94 -26.46
N PRO A 532 22.81 9.95 -27.45
CA PRO A 532 21.75 8.96 -27.54
C PRO A 532 22.34 7.54 -27.56
N GLU A 533 21.90 6.67 -26.66
CA GLU A 533 22.40 5.29 -26.61
C GLU A 533 21.97 4.47 -27.84
N PHE A 534 20.78 4.74 -28.36
CA PHE A 534 20.14 3.97 -29.42
C PHE A 534 19.74 4.88 -30.57
N LYS A 535 19.96 4.43 -31.81
CA LYS A 535 19.66 5.21 -33.02
C LYS A 535 18.19 5.14 -33.42
N SER A 536 17.48 4.10 -32.99
CA SER A 536 16.06 3.91 -33.23
C SER A 536 15.32 3.41 -31.98
N TYR A 537 14.00 3.53 -32.02
CA TYR A 537 13.13 2.99 -30.97
C TYR A 537 13.21 1.47 -30.91
N GLU A 538 13.37 0.80 -32.05
CA GLU A 538 13.45 -0.66 -32.14
C GLU A 538 14.69 -1.20 -31.42
N GLU A 539 15.83 -0.52 -31.58
CA GLU A 539 17.06 -0.83 -30.83
C GLU A 539 16.88 -0.62 -29.33
N PHE A 540 16.26 0.49 -28.93
CA PHE A 540 15.93 0.78 -27.54
C PHE A 540 15.01 -0.28 -26.92
N TRP A 541 13.92 -0.62 -27.62
CA TRP A 541 12.94 -1.59 -27.15
C TRP A 541 13.56 -2.98 -26.99
N LYS A 542 14.36 -3.41 -27.97
CA LYS A 542 15.12 -4.66 -27.88
C LYS A 542 16.03 -4.68 -26.66
N ALA A 543 16.81 -3.61 -26.45
CA ALA A 543 17.69 -3.51 -25.29
C ALA A 543 16.90 -3.49 -23.96
N LEU A 544 15.75 -2.81 -23.91
CA LEU A 544 14.89 -2.79 -22.72
C LEU A 544 14.32 -4.17 -22.39
N VAL A 545 13.90 -4.94 -23.40
CA VAL A 545 13.44 -6.32 -23.24
C VAL A 545 14.58 -7.22 -22.75
N GLU A 546 15.78 -7.11 -23.33
CA GLU A 546 16.94 -7.93 -22.96
C GLU A 546 17.49 -7.60 -21.57
N ARG A 547 17.63 -6.31 -21.25
CA ARG A 547 18.25 -5.85 -20.00
C ARG A 547 17.24 -5.71 -18.86
N GLY A 548 15.96 -5.52 -19.16
CA GLY A 548 14.84 -5.68 -18.22
C GLY A 548 14.48 -4.45 -17.38
N ALA A 549 15.15 -3.30 -17.54
CA ALA A 549 14.68 -2.04 -16.97
C ALA A 549 15.28 -0.79 -17.65
N TRP A 550 14.55 0.31 -17.54
CA TRP A 550 15.03 1.67 -17.77
C TRP A 550 15.00 2.43 -16.44
N TRP A 551 15.95 3.34 -16.22
CA TRP A 551 15.95 4.19 -15.04
C TRP A 551 16.57 5.56 -15.29
N ASP A 552 16.13 6.52 -14.51
CA ASP A 552 16.58 7.91 -14.53
C ASP A 552 17.05 8.30 -13.13
N PRO A 553 18.39 8.37 -12.91
CA PRO A 553 18.96 8.79 -11.64
C PRO A 553 19.04 10.32 -11.50
N THR A 554 18.79 11.10 -12.56
CA THR A 554 18.90 12.57 -12.57
C THR A 554 17.55 13.27 -12.37
N GLY A 555 16.43 12.54 -12.50
CA GLY A 555 15.05 13.01 -12.33
C GLY A 555 14.63 13.45 -10.92
N LEU A 556 15.57 13.84 -10.06
CA LEU A 556 15.30 14.43 -8.76
C LEU A 556 15.13 15.96 -8.92
N PRO A 557 13.91 16.53 -8.83
CA PRO A 557 13.81 17.95 -8.57
C PRO A 557 14.38 18.22 -7.18
N VAL A 558 15.66 18.58 -7.12
CA VAL A 558 16.30 19.07 -5.89
C VAL A 558 15.95 20.55 -5.79
N GLY A 559 14.85 20.85 -5.10
CA GLY A 559 14.42 22.22 -4.89
C GLY A 559 13.13 22.30 -4.10
N ARG A 560 13.18 22.99 -2.95
CA ARG A 560 12.03 23.18 -2.04
C ARG A 560 10.76 23.65 -2.76
N LYS A 561 10.89 24.53 -3.78
CA LYS A 561 9.78 25.03 -4.61
C LYS A 561 9.06 23.94 -5.41
N ALA A 562 9.73 22.86 -5.79
CA ALA A 562 9.10 21.77 -6.54
C ALA A 562 8.20 20.88 -5.67
N LEU A 563 8.42 20.91 -4.34
CA LEU A 563 7.75 20.07 -3.34
C LEU A 563 6.62 20.79 -2.61
N LEU A 564 6.67 22.11 -2.53
CA LEU A 564 5.66 22.93 -1.87
C LEU A 564 4.70 23.51 -2.92
N ARG A 565 3.66 22.74 -3.25
CA ARG A 565 2.64 23.04 -4.26
C ARG A 565 1.26 23.32 -3.65
N THR A 566 1.21 23.61 -2.36
CA THR A 566 -0.01 24.04 -1.67
C THR A 566 -0.48 25.41 -2.16
N ALA A 567 -1.68 25.83 -1.75
CA ALA A 567 -2.20 27.15 -2.07
C ALA A 567 -1.30 28.28 -1.53
N SER A 568 -0.68 28.08 -0.36
CA SER A 568 0.29 29.03 0.20
C SER A 568 1.69 28.98 -0.45
N GLY A 569 1.98 27.98 -1.28
CA GLY A 569 3.33 27.69 -1.77
C GLY A 569 4.31 27.26 -0.67
N LYS A 570 3.79 26.89 0.51
CA LYS A 570 4.54 26.52 1.72
C LYS A 570 4.11 25.14 2.23
N PHE A 571 4.87 24.55 3.16
CA PHE A 571 4.39 23.41 3.93
C PHE A 571 3.30 23.89 4.88
N GLU A 572 2.12 23.28 4.81
CA GLU A 572 0.95 23.68 5.58
C GLU A 572 0.77 22.77 6.79
N PHE A 573 1.09 23.28 7.98
CA PHE A 573 0.61 22.68 9.22
C PHE A 573 -0.91 22.83 9.29
N TYR A 574 -1.43 24.03 9.06
CA TYR A 574 -2.86 24.23 8.84
C TYR A 574 -3.19 23.98 7.37
N SER A 575 -3.83 22.85 7.08
CA SER A 575 -4.13 22.45 5.70
C SER A 575 -5.28 23.27 5.11
N THR A 576 -4.93 24.25 4.28
CA THR A 576 -5.90 25.05 3.54
C THR A 576 -6.64 24.20 2.49
N ALA A 577 -5.98 23.18 1.96
CA ALA A 577 -6.59 22.20 1.07
C ALA A 577 -7.72 21.42 1.77
N LEU A 578 -7.49 20.93 2.99
CA LEU A 578 -8.52 20.24 3.76
C LEU A 578 -9.66 21.19 4.14
N LYS A 579 -9.33 22.43 4.54
CA LYS A 579 -10.31 23.49 4.81
C LYS A 579 -11.23 23.73 3.62
N SER A 580 -10.64 23.84 2.43
CA SER A 580 -11.38 24.11 1.19
C SER A 580 -12.33 22.95 0.85
N LEU A 581 -11.87 21.69 0.98
CA LEU A 581 -12.69 20.51 0.78
C LEU A 581 -13.88 20.45 1.74
N VAL A 582 -13.67 20.80 3.02
CA VAL A 582 -14.74 20.87 4.01
C VAL A 582 -15.70 22.02 3.72
N ASP A 583 -15.20 23.20 3.37
CA ASP A 583 -16.04 24.37 3.06
C ASP A 583 -16.92 24.11 1.83
N GLU A 584 -16.38 23.47 0.79
CA GLU A 584 -17.15 23.06 -0.38
C GLU A 584 -18.24 22.03 -0.03
N ALA A 585 -17.92 21.05 0.81
CA ALA A 585 -18.91 20.08 1.28
C ALA A 585 -20.00 20.75 2.11
N VAL A 586 -19.64 21.67 3.02
CA VAL A 586 -20.59 22.46 3.82
C VAL A 586 -21.46 23.35 2.94
N LYS A 587 -20.91 23.98 1.90
CA LYS A 587 -21.67 24.78 0.95
C LYS A 587 -22.69 23.95 0.17
N ARG A 588 -22.36 22.70 -0.15
CA ARG A 588 -23.23 21.79 -0.92
C ARG A 588 -24.30 21.11 -0.07
N GLU A 589 -23.95 20.70 1.15
CA GLU A 589 -24.74 19.77 1.97
C GLU A 589 -25.18 20.36 3.32
N GLY A 590 -24.78 21.59 3.62
CA GLY A 590 -24.99 22.23 4.92
C GLY A 590 -23.94 21.83 5.96
N THR A 591 -24.05 22.41 7.15
CA THR A 591 -23.05 22.27 8.22
C THR A 591 -23.04 20.90 8.90
N ASP A 592 -24.02 20.05 8.62
CA ASP A 592 -24.09 18.66 9.09
C ASP A 592 -23.62 17.66 8.02
N THR A 593 -22.81 18.14 7.06
CA THR A 593 -22.25 17.28 6.01
C THR A 593 -21.56 16.04 6.59
N PRO A 594 -21.80 14.85 6.02
CA PRO A 594 -21.16 13.62 6.44
C PRO A 594 -19.61 13.67 6.43
N LEU A 595 -19.00 14.50 5.58
CA LEU A 595 -17.55 14.68 5.55
C LEU A 595 -17.03 15.34 6.84
N LEU A 596 -17.69 16.41 7.30
CA LEU A 596 -17.30 17.12 8.51
C LEU A 596 -17.48 16.24 9.75
N SER A 597 -18.59 15.49 9.80
CA SER A 597 -18.82 14.48 10.83
C SER A 597 -17.73 13.40 10.84
N ALA A 598 -17.33 12.93 9.66
CA ALA A 598 -16.27 11.92 9.50
C ALA A 598 -14.88 12.39 9.97
N LEU A 599 -14.60 13.70 9.88
CA LEU A 599 -13.34 14.29 10.33
C LEU A 599 -13.35 14.71 11.81
N GLY A 600 -14.46 14.51 12.53
CA GLY A 600 -14.57 14.76 13.97
C GLY A 600 -15.49 15.91 14.37
N GLY A 601 -16.24 16.50 13.44
CA GLY A 601 -17.30 17.48 13.72
C GLY A 601 -16.82 18.93 13.86
N ARG A 602 -17.79 19.84 14.03
CA ARG A 602 -17.58 21.31 14.11
C ARG A 602 -16.79 21.74 15.34
N ASP A 603 -16.96 21.02 16.44
CA ASP A 603 -16.36 21.37 17.74
C ASP A 603 -14.82 21.30 17.73
N ARG A 604 -14.23 20.69 16.69
CA ARG A 604 -12.78 20.68 16.52
C ARG A 604 -12.19 22.03 16.10
N GLY A 605 -12.96 22.95 15.51
CA GLY A 605 -12.44 24.24 15.04
C GLY A 605 -11.17 24.08 14.17
N ASP A 606 -10.12 24.86 14.45
CA ASP A 606 -8.84 24.79 13.73
C ASP A 606 -8.12 23.44 13.87
N ARG A 607 -8.38 22.69 14.95
CA ARG A 607 -7.76 21.37 15.21
C ARG A 607 -8.04 20.37 14.10
N LEU A 608 -9.15 20.56 13.38
CA LEU A 608 -9.55 19.73 12.24
C LEU A 608 -8.57 19.82 11.07
N TYR A 609 -7.90 20.96 10.93
CA TYR A 609 -7.03 21.28 9.81
C TYR A 609 -5.54 21.23 10.19
N LEU A 610 -5.25 21.10 11.48
CA LEU A 610 -3.92 20.99 12.04
C LEU A 610 -3.52 19.52 12.26
N PRO A 611 -2.22 19.19 12.33
CA PRO A 611 -1.75 17.83 12.56
C PRO A 611 -1.88 17.43 14.05
N ILE A 612 -3.05 17.61 14.66
CA ILE A 612 -3.30 17.33 16.08
C ILE A 612 -4.09 16.04 16.21
N VAL A 613 -3.54 15.10 16.98
CA VAL A 613 -4.20 13.83 17.32
C VAL A 613 -4.71 13.93 18.75
N PRO A 614 -6.01 13.73 19.01
CA PRO A 614 -6.52 13.74 20.37
C PRO A 614 -5.87 12.65 21.20
N ILE A 615 -5.56 12.98 22.46
CA ILE A 615 -5.11 11.98 23.43
C ILE A 615 -6.36 11.28 23.96
N PRO A 616 -6.56 9.98 23.67
CA PRO A 616 -7.75 9.28 24.09
C PRO A 616 -7.83 9.20 25.62
N GLY A 617 -9.05 9.30 26.15
CA GLY A 617 -9.32 9.02 27.55
C GLY A 617 -8.97 7.56 27.91
N ARG A 618 -8.67 7.32 29.18
CA ARG A 618 -8.34 5.99 29.69
C ARG A 618 -9.53 5.05 29.44
N THR A 619 -9.36 4.08 28.56
CA THR A 619 -10.42 3.10 28.25
C THR A 619 -10.38 1.98 29.28
N GLU A 620 -11.53 1.64 29.86
CA GLU A 620 -11.62 0.49 30.76
C GLU A 620 -11.27 -0.80 30.01
N ARG A 621 -10.53 -1.67 30.70
CA ARG A 621 -9.94 -2.87 30.08
C ARG A 621 -10.97 -3.97 29.80
N GLY A 622 -12.15 -3.89 30.41
CA GLY A 622 -13.29 -4.79 30.19
C GLY A 622 -12.93 -6.27 30.19
N ASP A 623 -13.73 -7.08 29.49
CA ASP A 623 -13.50 -8.53 29.34
C ASP A 623 -12.33 -8.87 28.38
N PHE A 624 -11.86 -7.88 27.61
CA PHE A 624 -10.82 -8.02 26.59
C PHE A 624 -9.60 -7.16 26.93
N PRO A 625 -8.77 -7.58 27.90
CA PRO A 625 -7.75 -6.71 28.49
C PRO A 625 -6.57 -6.39 27.57
N PHE A 626 -6.30 -7.22 26.54
CA PHE A 626 -5.14 -7.09 25.67
C PHE A 626 -5.45 -6.37 24.37
N LEU A 627 -4.47 -5.66 23.81
CA LEU A 627 -4.54 -5.13 22.45
C LEU A 627 -3.98 -6.16 21.46
N LEU A 628 -4.70 -6.39 20.36
CA LEU A 628 -4.23 -7.22 19.26
C LEU A 628 -3.40 -6.38 18.29
N ASN A 629 -2.14 -6.75 18.11
CA ASN A 629 -1.26 -6.22 17.08
C ASN A 629 -1.15 -7.26 15.94
N THR A 630 -1.47 -6.86 14.70
CA THR A 630 -1.27 -7.73 13.54
C THR A 630 -0.06 -7.29 12.73
N TYR A 631 0.77 -8.25 12.32
CA TYR A 631 2.00 -7.95 11.60
C TYR A 631 2.22 -8.86 10.39
N ARG A 632 3.17 -8.52 9.52
CA ARG A 632 3.46 -9.26 8.29
C ARG A 632 4.87 -9.80 8.33
N LEU A 633 5.04 -11.03 7.85
CA LEU A 633 6.34 -11.70 7.79
C LEU A 633 7.04 -11.38 6.47
N VAL A 634 8.36 -11.21 6.51
CA VAL A 634 9.20 -11.03 5.31
C VAL A 634 9.13 -12.21 4.34
N THR A 635 8.86 -13.42 4.84
CA THR A 635 8.75 -14.66 4.06
C THR A 635 7.37 -14.90 3.46
N ARG A 636 6.36 -14.09 3.81
CA ARG A 636 4.98 -14.31 3.37
C ARG A 636 4.54 -13.25 2.34
N PRO A 637 4.06 -13.66 1.14
CA PRO A 637 3.36 -12.76 0.25
C PRO A 637 1.98 -12.41 0.81
N LEU A 638 1.40 -11.29 0.35
CA LEU A 638 0.09 -10.83 0.80
C LEU A 638 -1.00 -11.79 0.36
N GLY A 639 -1.83 -12.27 1.29
CA GLY A 639 -2.98 -13.11 1.00
C GLY A 639 -2.67 -14.43 0.28
N GLY A 640 -1.41 -14.88 0.28
CA GLY A 640 -0.96 -16.07 -0.43
C GLY A 640 0.18 -16.79 0.27
N GLY A 641 0.81 -17.73 -0.44
CA GLY A 641 1.97 -18.50 0.03
C GLY A 641 1.66 -19.60 1.03
N GLY A 642 0.37 -19.89 1.29
CA GLY A 642 -0.06 -21.08 2.03
C GLY A 642 0.17 -22.39 1.26
N ASN A 643 0.45 -22.32 -0.03
CA ASN A 643 0.75 -23.43 -0.93
C ASN A 643 2.23 -23.47 -1.37
N GLN A 644 3.11 -22.71 -0.69
CA GLN A 644 4.54 -22.63 -1.02
C GLN A 644 5.38 -23.19 0.15
N PRO A 645 5.60 -24.53 0.21
CA PRO A 645 6.31 -25.17 1.32
C PRO A 645 7.67 -24.57 1.67
N TRP A 646 8.47 -24.13 0.69
CA TRP A 646 9.79 -23.54 0.97
C TRP A 646 9.65 -22.22 1.68
N LEU A 647 8.58 -21.47 1.41
CA LEU A 647 8.28 -20.32 2.23
C LEU A 647 7.87 -20.82 3.61
N LEU A 648 6.88 -21.74 3.72
CA LEU A 648 6.31 -22.20 5.00
C LEU A 648 7.36 -22.72 6.00
N GLU A 649 8.38 -23.41 5.49
CA GLU A 649 9.53 -23.93 6.24
C GLU A 649 10.44 -22.86 6.82
N GLN A 650 10.47 -21.64 6.25
CA GLN A 650 11.28 -20.55 6.78
C GLN A 650 10.72 -20.10 8.13
N PRO A 651 11.45 -20.29 9.25
CA PRO A 651 10.94 -19.92 10.56
C PRO A 651 10.90 -18.40 10.71
N ALA A 652 9.88 -17.91 11.41
CA ALA A 652 9.93 -16.59 12.00
C ALA A 652 11.05 -16.59 13.06
N VAL A 653 12.18 -15.99 12.71
CA VAL A 653 13.48 -16.13 13.39
C VAL A 653 13.39 -15.94 14.91
N LEU A 654 12.52 -15.03 15.36
CA LEU A 654 12.44 -14.62 16.76
C LEU A 654 11.68 -15.59 17.66
N VAL A 655 10.64 -16.21 17.12
CA VAL A 655 9.78 -17.14 17.87
C VAL A 655 9.96 -18.58 17.43
N ARG A 656 10.83 -18.81 16.44
CA ARG A 656 11.15 -20.12 15.84
C ARG A 656 9.87 -20.88 15.44
N ALA A 657 8.91 -20.14 14.89
CA ALA A 657 7.63 -20.68 14.44
C ALA A 657 7.61 -20.77 12.91
N ALA A 658 7.14 -21.90 12.39
CA ALA A 658 7.02 -22.21 10.98
C ALA A 658 5.72 -23.01 10.78
N TRP A 659 5.28 -23.15 9.53
CA TRP A 659 4.09 -23.92 9.11
C TRP A 659 2.75 -23.46 9.68
N GLU A 660 2.54 -23.47 10.98
CA GLU A 660 1.29 -23.07 11.63
C GLU A 660 1.29 -21.57 11.96
N ARG A 661 0.11 -21.00 12.21
CA ARG A 661 -0.02 -19.68 12.84
C ARG A 661 0.13 -19.77 14.36
N TRP A 662 0.60 -18.69 14.96
CA TRP A 662 0.84 -18.56 16.39
C TRP A 662 0.36 -17.22 16.93
N VAL A 663 0.27 -17.11 18.24
CA VAL A 663 0.11 -15.85 18.96
C VAL A 663 1.33 -15.60 19.84
N GLU A 664 1.91 -14.41 19.73
CA GLU A 664 3.00 -13.96 20.59
C GLU A 664 2.43 -13.38 21.87
N VAL A 665 2.85 -13.93 23.01
CA VAL A 665 2.40 -13.53 24.35
C VAL A 665 3.61 -13.14 25.18
N HIS A 666 3.55 -11.99 25.85
CA HIS A 666 4.61 -11.55 26.75
C HIS A 666 4.79 -12.55 27.91
N ARG A 667 6.03 -12.83 28.31
CA ARG A 667 6.34 -13.82 29.38
C ARG A 667 5.61 -13.54 30.69
N GLU A 668 5.64 -12.31 31.20
CA GLU A 668 4.92 -11.95 32.43
C GLU A 668 3.40 -12.15 32.32
N THR A 669 2.85 -11.91 31.11
CA THR A 669 1.42 -12.12 30.85
C THR A 669 1.11 -13.61 30.80
N ALA A 670 1.97 -14.40 30.16
CA ALA A 670 1.82 -15.85 30.09
C ALA A 670 1.92 -16.51 31.46
N GLU A 671 2.85 -16.07 32.31
CA GLU A 671 3.00 -16.52 33.70
C GLU A 671 1.73 -16.25 34.50
N LYS A 672 1.18 -15.04 34.42
CA LYS A 672 -0.10 -14.67 35.08
C LYS A 672 -1.29 -15.50 34.58
N LEU A 673 -1.25 -15.97 33.33
CA LEU A 673 -2.31 -16.76 32.71
C LEU A 673 -2.06 -18.28 32.76
N GLY A 674 -0.95 -18.76 33.32
CA GLY A 674 -0.61 -20.19 33.35
C GLY A 674 -0.31 -20.80 31.97
N ILE A 675 0.18 -20.00 31.02
CA ILE A 675 0.46 -20.38 29.63
C ILE A 675 1.96 -20.67 29.46
N ALA A 676 2.31 -21.85 28.96
CA ALA A 676 3.68 -22.21 28.57
C ALA A 676 3.93 -22.00 27.07
N ASP A 677 5.20 -21.96 26.65
CA ASP A 677 5.55 -21.91 25.22
C ASP A 677 5.04 -23.17 24.50
N GLY A 678 4.34 -22.99 23.37
CA GLY A 678 3.74 -24.08 22.60
C GLY A 678 2.36 -24.53 23.06
N ASP A 679 1.86 -24.02 24.20
CA ASP A 679 0.49 -24.32 24.65
C ASP A 679 -0.52 -23.89 23.58
N ALA A 680 -1.59 -24.68 23.44
CA ALA A 680 -2.74 -24.23 22.69
C ALA A 680 -3.51 -23.20 23.52
N VAL A 681 -3.87 -22.08 22.90
CA VAL A 681 -4.60 -20.99 23.55
C VAL A 681 -5.78 -20.54 22.70
N TRP A 682 -6.84 -20.11 23.36
CA TRP A 682 -7.93 -19.37 22.75
C TRP A 682 -7.59 -17.88 22.80
N VAL A 683 -7.65 -17.24 21.63
CA VAL A 683 -7.66 -15.79 21.49
C VAL A 683 -9.07 -15.39 21.10
N GLU A 684 -9.69 -14.52 21.87
CA GLU A 684 -11.11 -14.16 21.73
C GLU A 684 -11.28 -12.64 21.66
N SER A 685 -12.14 -12.16 20.77
CA SER A 685 -12.60 -10.77 20.68
C SER A 685 -14.13 -10.74 20.74
N THR A 686 -14.72 -9.55 20.71
CA THR A 686 -16.18 -9.38 20.59
C THR A 686 -16.76 -9.99 19.31
N LYS A 687 -15.94 -10.27 18.31
CA LYS A 687 -16.36 -10.85 17.03
C LYS A 687 -16.34 -12.37 17.04
N GLY A 688 -15.36 -12.98 17.69
CA GLY A 688 -15.15 -14.41 17.62
C GLY A 688 -13.90 -14.87 18.34
N ARG A 689 -13.62 -16.17 18.26
CA ARG A 689 -12.46 -16.81 18.89
C ARG A 689 -11.71 -17.72 17.93
N ILE A 690 -10.39 -17.75 18.06
CA ILE A 690 -9.51 -18.63 17.30
C ILE A 690 -8.57 -19.39 18.22
N ARG A 691 -8.20 -20.61 17.83
CA ARG A 691 -7.24 -21.45 18.56
C ARG A 691 -5.88 -21.36 17.89
N LEU A 692 -4.85 -20.96 18.63
CA LEU A 692 -3.47 -20.81 18.14
C LEU A 692 -2.47 -21.41 19.13
N ARG A 693 -1.23 -21.59 18.66
CA ARG A 693 -0.10 -21.92 19.53
C ARG A 693 0.48 -20.66 20.16
N ALA A 694 0.69 -20.66 21.47
CA ALA A 694 1.37 -19.59 22.16
C ALA A 694 2.88 -19.62 21.88
N LYS A 695 3.46 -18.45 21.61
CA LYS A 695 4.89 -18.23 21.52
C LYS A 695 5.30 -17.13 22.49
N LEU A 696 6.12 -17.49 23.48
CA LEU A 696 6.47 -16.58 24.56
C LEU A 696 7.58 -15.62 24.12
N VAL A 697 7.32 -14.32 24.26
CA VAL A 697 8.27 -13.25 23.95
C VAL A 697 8.71 -12.54 25.23
N ALA A 698 10.00 -12.24 25.34
CA ALA A 698 10.60 -11.63 26.53
C ALA A 698 10.63 -10.09 26.49
N ALA A 699 10.13 -9.49 25.41
CA ALA A 699 10.24 -8.06 25.18
C ALA A 699 8.97 -7.53 24.51
N GLY A 700 8.54 -6.34 24.92
CA GLY A 700 7.35 -5.67 24.42
C GLY A 700 6.51 -5.17 25.60
N LEU A 701 5.34 -4.60 25.33
CA LEU A 701 4.41 -4.25 26.39
C LEU A 701 3.59 -5.51 26.77
N PRO A 702 3.48 -5.86 28.07
CA PRO A 702 2.72 -7.04 28.52
C PRO A 702 1.24 -7.06 28.08
N GLU A 703 0.70 -5.89 27.79
CA GLU A 703 -0.71 -5.67 27.43
C GLU A 703 -1.01 -5.91 25.94
N ILE A 704 -0.01 -6.35 25.17
CA ILE A 704 -0.12 -6.56 23.72
C ILE A 704 0.10 -8.02 23.39
N VAL A 705 -0.74 -8.56 22.51
CA VAL A 705 -0.52 -9.85 21.86
C VAL A 705 -0.39 -9.66 20.36
N SER A 706 0.54 -10.38 19.73
CA SER A 706 0.84 -10.19 18.30
C SER A 706 0.57 -11.44 17.48
N ILE A 707 -0.09 -11.30 16.32
CA ILE A 707 -0.41 -12.43 15.42
C ILE A 707 0.02 -12.07 13.98
N PRO A 708 0.73 -12.98 13.26
CA PRO A 708 0.96 -12.81 11.83
C PRO A 708 -0.36 -12.75 11.05
N LEU A 709 -0.56 -11.69 10.26
CA LEU A 709 -1.78 -11.45 9.50
C LEU A 709 -1.99 -12.47 8.37
N PHE A 710 -0.91 -12.93 7.74
CA PHE A 710 -0.94 -13.82 6.57
C PHE A 710 0.04 -14.98 6.72
N GLY A 711 -0.27 -16.05 5.97
CA GLY A 711 0.57 -17.24 5.89
C GLY A 711 0.37 -18.17 7.08
N GLY A 712 0.94 -19.36 6.97
CA GLY A 712 0.77 -20.44 7.93
C GLY A 712 -0.62 -21.11 7.88
N GLU A 713 -0.66 -22.34 8.34
CA GLU A 713 -1.86 -23.15 8.53
C GLU A 713 -2.63 -22.71 9.79
N GLY A 714 -3.93 -23.01 9.82
CA GLY A 714 -4.80 -22.70 10.96
C GLY A 714 -5.78 -21.53 10.71
N PRO A 715 -6.42 -21.00 11.78
CA PRO A 715 -7.40 -19.93 11.68
C PRO A 715 -6.75 -18.56 11.43
N SER A 716 -7.49 -17.60 10.87
CA SER A 716 -6.96 -16.28 10.51
C SER A 716 -7.22 -15.25 11.63
N PRO A 717 -6.30 -14.32 11.92
CA PRO A 717 -6.60 -13.20 12.82
C PRO A 717 -7.71 -12.29 12.29
N ASN A 718 -8.02 -12.34 11.00
CA ASN A 718 -9.20 -11.65 10.44
C ASN A 718 -10.50 -12.08 11.15
N ASP A 719 -10.56 -13.28 11.74
CA ASP A 719 -11.74 -13.81 12.44
C ASP A 719 -11.96 -13.13 13.79
N LEU A 720 -10.93 -12.43 14.31
CA LEU A 720 -11.00 -11.61 15.52
C LEU A 720 -11.30 -10.14 15.22
N ILE A 721 -10.88 -9.65 14.05
CA ILE A 721 -10.89 -8.22 13.73
C ILE A 721 -12.29 -7.77 13.31
N ALA A 722 -12.82 -6.75 14.00
CA ALA A 722 -14.08 -6.12 13.66
C ALA A 722 -14.04 -5.48 12.27
N ASN A 723 -15.20 -5.41 11.59
CA ASN A 723 -15.28 -4.79 10.26
C ASN A 723 -15.43 -3.27 10.33
N GLU A 724 -14.45 -2.62 10.93
CA GLU A 724 -14.38 -1.16 11.04
C GLU A 724 -13.71 -0.56 9.80
N THR A 725 -14.07 0.67 9.43
CA THR A 725 -13.50 1.38 8.26
C THR A 725 -13.08 2.79 8.66
N ASP A 726 -11.86 3.19 8.26
CA ASP A 726 -11.46 4.59 8.25
C ASP A 726 -12.26 5.33 7.18
N VAL A 727 -13.08 6.30 7.59
CA VAL A 727 -13.98 7.04 6.69
C VAL A 727 -13.28 8.01 5.76
N VAL A 728 -12.03 8.39 6.05
CA VAL A 728 -11.24 9.29 5.22
C VAL A 728 -10.47 8.53 4.14
N ARG A 729 -10.01 7.31 4.47
CA ARG A 729 -9.12 6.51 3.60
C ARG A 729 -9.78 5.27 3.01
N GLY A 730 -10.91 4.85 3.57
CA GLY A 730 -11.70 3.71 3.14
C GLY A 730 -11.16 2.34 3.57
N PHE A 731 -10.05 2.29 4.30
CA PHE A 731 -9.43 1.03 4.71
C PHE A 731 -9.87 0.56 6.08
N GLY A 732 -9.80 -0.75 6.30
CA GLY A 732 -10.22 -1.36 7.55
C GLY A 732 -9.27 -1.07 8.70
N LEU A 733 -9.82 -0.86 9.89
CA LEU A 733 -9.04 -0.74 11.12
C LEU A 733 -8.67 -2.15 11.60
N LEU A 734 -7.38 -2.44 11.72
CA LEU A 734 -6.83 -3.77 12.00
C LEU A 734 -6.16 -3.85 13.37
N ASN A 735 -5.73 -2.71 13.91
CA ASN A 735 -4.98 -2.62 15.17
C ASN A 735 -5.80 -1.94 16.29
N THR A 736 -7.13 -1.91 16.14
CA THR A 736 -8.09 -1.39 17.15
C THR A 736 -8.73 -2.49 17.98
N THR A 737 -8.49 -3.76 17.62
CA THR A 737 -9.17 -4.90 18.25
C THR A 737 -8.56 -5.21 19.62
N ARG A 738 -9.42 -5.31 20.62
CA ARG A 738 -9.09 -5.86 21.93
C ARG A 738 -9.41 -7.35 22.00
N VAL A 739 -8.58 -8.09 22.73
CA VAL A 739 -8.70 -9.54 22.86
C VAL A 739 -8.46 -10.02 24.30
N LYS A 740 -8.92 -11.23 24.57
CA LYS A 740 -8.64 -12.04 25.75
C LYS A 740 -7.87 -13.28 25.30
N VAL A 741 -6.92 -13.72 26.13
CA VAL A 741 -6.17 -14.96 25.89
C VAL A 741 -6.39 -15.91 27.06
N THR A 742 -6.72 -17.17 26.77
CA THR A 742 -6.91 -18.23 27.76
C THR A 742 -6.30 -19.54 27.29
N LYS A 743 -5.88 -20.39 28.23
CA LYS A 743 -5.41 -21.74 27.92
C LYS A 743 -6.55 -22.59 27.34
N ALA A 744 -6.28 -23.32 26.26
CA ALA A 744 -7.29 -24.04 25.48
C ALA A 744 -7.59 -25.46 25.96
#